data_AF-A0A3N5QPE8-F1
#
_entry.id   AF-A0A3N5QPE8-F1
#
_cell.length_a   1.000
_cell.length_b   1.000
_cell.length_c   1.000
_cell.angle_alpha   90.00
_cell.angle_beta   90.00
_cell.angle_gamma   90.00
#
_symmetry.space_group_name_H-M   'P 1'
#
loop_
_entity.id
_entity.type
_entity.pdbx_description
1 polymer ?
#
loop_
_entity_poly.entity_id
_entity_poly.type
_entity_poly.pdbx_seq_one_letter_code
_entity_poly.pdbx_strand_id
1 'polypeptide(L)'
;MKEKIRTRWLRKMLCCLVSLGLTLAAGAANRAIDLKTAGLATGGRRMVFLLEGPPRYGLELRSEDLVLTFYDTQKSNLVAQKITALTPWLQTEAGAAAADLKLLIKLAGAPAGIQVSWAPKQKVFYLEINDAPAGAIKKSKDRVSLQRVRFGIQEEYTRIVLDCDRSPLWEIQYRDNKQIHWFLEALATPQAGKKFGPFRRVKEVQLQDRKQKTDLTIQLEEASPRINLVWEATDKKLILDLIDRPFEIQAKELDFAFSAPNPEQPAAGPVIALANSLSGVSPVADLKTATAGSGTSAVPGPQDGKQTTAADNPLPAEPDEKPAMINPLIPVQGPEPSGPAPKDPGAKPASAYADLKIEPLIETGRPGVFSRDDLIKKLNGDEAFLFGRIQEAWEIKDYEKGVGLIARYLETFPQSALNESLAFLQGDFLLALMKSGRKEIMPQVIRAYQEAATRFENSPEVPYALLKIAQTYAFTGDYYNALGNLSIIIANFPKGEHIQAAYLTRGKVQLQIKQPEKAIADFKYVLEHFPKSSFANEARYGIAEYFHSEAVYDEAERRLKEIEENDRRFYLQYPEYLFLHAKNLFYLKEYDGAREYYFRALNLGRQPEPGDLLLAHIGDTFFQQERNEEAGKFYQLAVDYYPQSEGAAIARIRLAGAASGVSGFQEVVGDNVPKPIHDIAMLKMARKQYDERQYAAALQTLEKLMTQLTTPGDLKKEAAALYAAALEEEFKRLFQAGQYEELVGFYRSREGQIPVAANSGVLLMLAQAYHENRQYRQALAVFQKVKTADLTPELKSKYVLKMAESYFEEGESKKSEELLKKGLAERLLPDDQQRMTLILGRIFQKKGDLKQAYQATQSVVNGERLLLDHEIAGAYLFMGQISITENKYEKSREALNRCIALAEK
;
A
#
# COMPACT_ATOMS: atom_id res chain seq x y z
N MET A 1 60.57 12.99 22.14
CA MET A 1 61.37 13.47 20.98
C MET A 1 62.02 12.36 20.14
N LYS A 2 62.15 11.10 20.63
CA LYS A 2 62.71 9.96 19.87
C LYS A 2 61.75 9.25 18.90
N GLU A 3 60.44 9.51 18.95
CA GLU A 3 59.45 8.88 18.04
C GLU A 3 59.23 9.62 16.71
N LYS A 4 59.46 10.95 16.67
CA LYS A 4 59.35 11.76 15.44
C LYS A 4 60.54 11.58 14.47
N ILE A 5 61.62 10.94 14.91
CA ILE A 5 62.82 10.69 14.08
C ILE A 5 62.73 9.34 13.35
N ARG A 6 62.08 8.31 13.96
CA ARG A 6 61.87 6.99 13.33
C ARG A 6 60.93 7.03 12.12
N THR A 7 59.89 7.86 12.15
CA THR A 7 58.91 7.99 11.06
C THR A 7 59.45 8.74 9.84
N ARG A 8 60.48 9.59 10.00
CA ARG A 8 61.16 10.26 8.87
C ARG A 8 62.19 9.38 8.16
N TRP A 9 62.81 8.43 8.87
CA TRP A 9 63.75 7.48 8.27
C TRP A 9 63.04 6.37 7.47
N LEU A 10 61.90 5.86 7.95
CA LEU A 10 61.09 4.87 7.23
C LEU A 10 60.46 5.42 5.94
N ARG A 11 60.06 6.70 5.92
CA ARG A 11 59.55 7.35 4.68
C ARG A 11 60.64 7.63 3.64
N LYS A 12 61.90 7.84 4.06
CA LYS A 12 63.03 8.03 3.12
C LYS A 12 63.55 6.70 2.56
N MET A 13 63.53 5.61 3.32
CA MET A 13 63.89 4.29 2.80
C MET A 13 62.86 3.77 1.77
N LEU A 14 61.58 4.07 1.96
CA LEU A 14 60.52 3.70 1.01
C LEU A 14 60.57 4.51 -0.30
N CYS A 15 61.16 5.71 -0.30
CA CYS A 15 61.35 6.51 -1.51
C CYS A 15 62.61 6.12 -2.31
N CYS A 16 63.62 5.50 -1.70
CA CYS A 16 64.84 5.08 -2.39
C CYS A 16 64.77 3.69 -3.04
N LEU A 17 63.76 2.88 -2.72
CA LEU A 17 63.48 1.62 -3.45
C LEU A 17 62.66 1.83 -4.74
N VAL A 18 62.17 3.04 -5.00
CA VAL A 18 61.46 3.39 -6.25
C VAL A 18 62.41 3.88 -7.35
N SER A 19 63.70 4.06 -7.05
CA SER A 19 64.71 4.63 -7.97
C SER A 19 65.77 3.65 -8.48
N LEU A 20 65.61 2.33 -8.29
CA LEU A 20 66.35 1.35 -9.08
C LEU A 20 65.38 0.56 -9.95
N GLY A 21 65.44 0.85 -11.24
CA GLY A 21 64.72 0.14 -12.29
C GLY A 21 65.07 -1.35 -12.30
N LEU A 22 64.19 -2.12 -11.70
CA LEU A 22 63.87 -3.48 -12.09
C LEU A 22 62.37 -3.48 -12.34
N THR A 23 61.97 -3.12 -13.56
CA THR A 23 60.65 -3.46 -14.09
C THR A 23 60.59 -4.98 -14.19
N LEU A 24 60.23 -5.64 -13.08
CA LEU A 24 59.54 -6.90 -13.15
C LEU A 24 58.25 -6.61 -13.92
N ALA A 25 58.20 -7.03 -15.19
CA ALA A 25 56.96 -7.00 -15.94
C ALA A 25 55.93 -7.78 -15.12
N ALA A 26 54.99 -7.07 -14.51
CA ALA A 26 53.87 -7.69 -13.82
C ALA A 26 53.13 -8.54 -14.84
N GLY A 27 53.23 -9.87 -14.72
CA GLY A 27 52.45 -10.79 -15.53
C GLY A 27 50.97 -10.47 -15.33
N ALA A 28 50.20 -10.46 -16.42
CA ALA A 28 48.76 -10.28 -16.34
C ALA A 28 48.13 -11.35 -15.42
N ALA A 29 47.14 -10.94 -14.63
CA ALA A 29 46.47 -11.82 -13.66
C ALA A 29 45.38 -12.70 -14.29
N ASN A 30 45.03 -12.45 -15.57
CA ASN A 30 44.05 -13.20 -16.32
C ASN A 30 44.49 -13.36 -17.79
N ARG A 31 43.86 -14.27 -18.51
CA ARG A 31 44.13 -14.52 -19.94
C ARG A 31 42.85 -14.76 -20.72
N ALA A 32 42.73 -14.13 -21.88
CA ALA A 32 41.72 -14.45 -22.87
C ALA A 32 42.21 -15.61 -23.73
N ILE A 33 41.57 -16.77 -23.58
CA ILE A 33 41.95 -18.05 -24.20
C ILE A 33 41.44 -18.11 -25.64
N ASP A 34 40.17 -17.81 -25.84
CA ASP A 34 39.52 -17.87 -27.16
C ASP A 34 38.41 -16.81 -27.31
N LEU A 35 38.05 -16.50 -28.55
CA LEU A 35 37.00 -15.57 -28.95
C LEU A 35 36.09 -16.22 -29.99
N LYS A 36 34.78 -16.04 -29.86
CA LYS A 36 33.80 -16.30 -30.90
C LYS A 36 32.94 -15.07 -31.15
N THR A 37 32.44 -14.95 -32.37
CA THR A 37 31.49 -13.90 -32.75
C THR A 37 30.30 -14.48 -33.49
N ALA A 38 29.11 -13.93 -33.27
CA ALA A 38 27.89 -14.29 -33.98
C ALA A 38 27.07 -13.04 -34.33
N GLY A 39 26.33 -13.09 -35.43
CA GLY A 39 25.30 -12.09 -35.74
C GLY A 39 24.02 -12.37 -34.96
N LEU A 40 23.35 -11.34 -34.49
CA LEU A 40 22.04 -11.43 -33.85
C LEU A 40 20.94 -11.30 -34.90
N ALA A 41 19.84 -12.05 -34.74
CA ALA A 41 18.67 -11.98 -35.63
C ALA A 41 18.06 -10.57 -35.74
N THR A 42 18.32 -9.72 -34.75
CA THR A 42 17.88 -8.33 -34.65
C THR A 42 18.81 -7.33 -35.36
N GLY A 43 19.87 -7.79 -36.03
CA GLY A 43 20.85 -6.94 -36.71
C GLY A 43 22.01 -6.46 -35.82
N GLY A 44 22.17 -7.04 -34.63
CA GLY A 44 23.29 -6.77 -33.72
C GLY A 44 24.44 -7.79 -33.80
N ARG A 45 25.43 -7.64 -32.93
CA ARG A 45 26.64 -8.47 -32.85
C ARG A 45 26.81 -9.03 -31.44
N ARG A 46 27.18 -10.31 -31.35
CA ARG A 46 27.54 -10.99 -30.11
C ARG A 46 29.00 -11.41 -30.15
N MET A 47 29.73 -11.15 -29.08
CA MET A 47 31.09 -11.59 -28.85
C MET A 47 31.13 -12.44 -27.58
N VAL A 48 31.82 -13.57 -27.65
CA VAL A 48 31.90 -14.55 -26.56
C VAL A 48 33.36 -14.88 -26.32
N PHE A 49 33.88 -14.50 -25.15
CA PHE A 49 35.28 -14.71 -24.76
C PHE A 49 35.38 -15.82 -23.73
N LEU A 50 36.26 -16.79 -23.97
CA LEU A 50 36.67 -17.76 -22.97
C LEU A 50 37.87 -17.18 -22.20
N LEU A 51 37.76 -17.06 -20.88
CA LEU A 51 38.79 -16.47 -20.01
C LEU A 51 39.31 -17.48 -18.98
N GLU A 52 40.52 -17.28 -18.45
CA GLU A 52 41.08 -18.12 -17.38
C GLU A 52 40.41 -17.88 -16.02
N GLY A 53 39.99 -16.64 -15.74
CA GLY A 53 39.36 -16.22 -14.50
C GLY A 53 38.36 -15.05 -14.70
N PRO A 54 37.73 -14.56 -13.61
CA PRO A 54 36.73 -13.51 -13.69
C PRO A 54 37.31 -12.21 -14.25
N PRO A 55 36.65 -11.58 -15.25
CA PRO A 55 37.15 -10.37 -15.87
C PRO A 55 36.88 -9.15 -15.01
N ARG A 56 37.89 -8.29 -14.90
CA ARG A 56 37.71 -6.86 -14.64
C ARG A 56 37.62 -6.18 -15.99
N TYR A 57 36.59 -5.37 -16.21
CA TYR A 57 36.37 -4.80 -17.53
C TYR A 57 35.88 -3.36 -17.51
N GLY A 58 36.08 -2.68 -18.64
CA GLY A 58 35.54 -1.36 -18.92
C GLY A 58 34.88 -1.33 -20.29
N LEU A 59 33.83 -0.52 -20.42
CA LEU A 59 33.13 -0.21 -21.66
C LEU A 59 33.13 1.29 -21.85
N GLU A 60 33.62 1.78 -22.99
CA GLU A 60 33.65 3.20 -23.31
C GLU A 60 32.97 3.43 -24.66
N LEU A 61 31.87 4.17 -24.68
CA LEU A 61 31.23 4.62 -25.90
C LEU A 61 31.90 5.90 -26.39
N ARG A 62 32.55 5.82 -27.55
CA ARG A 62 33.09 6.95 -28.31
C ARG A 62 32.16 7.25 -29.49
N SER A 63 32.42 8.34 -30.21
CA SER A 63 31.54 8.79 -31.31
C SER A 63 31.32 7.77 -32.43
N GLU A 64 32.30 6.90 -32.68
CA GLU A 64 32.26 5.90 -33.77
C GLU A 64 32.64 4.48 -33.31
N ASP A 65 32.99 4.31 -32.04
CA ASP A 65 33.60 3.10 -31.52
C ASP A 65 33.06 2.75 -30.13
N LEU A 66 32.87 1.46 -29.86
CA LEU A 66 32.79 0.94 -28.51
C LEU A 66 34.16 0.34 -28.15
N VAL A 67 34.75 0.79 -27.04
CA VAL A 67 36.01 0.21 -26.54
C VAL A 67 35.71 -0.71 -25.38
N LEU A 68 36.03 -2.00 -25.55
CA LEU A 68 36.02 -2.99 -24.47
C LEU A 68 37.45 -3.15 -23.95
N THR A 69 37.64 -2.89 -22.66
CA THR A 69 38.92 -3.13 -21.98
C THR A 69 38.76 -4.30 -21.03
N PHE A 70 39.61 -5.32 -21.14
CA PHE A 70 39.84 -6.27 -20.05
C PHE A 70 41.11 -5.86 -19.31
N TYR A 71 40.95 -5.48 -18.05
CA TYR A 71 42.08 -5.07 -17.21
C TYR A 71 42.90 -6.28 -16.77
N ASP A 72 44.22 -6.12 -16.67
CA ASP A 72 45.16 -7.16 -16.24
C ASP A 72 44.96 -8.51 -16.97
N THR A 73 44.57 -8.45 -18.25
CA THR A 73 44.24 -9.62 -19.08
C THR A 73 45.06 -9.63 -20.37
N GLN A 74 45.83 -10.71 -20.58
CA GLN A 74 46.55 -10.91 -21.85
C GLN A 74 45.75 -11.74 -22.86
N LYS A 75 45.85 -11.43 -24.15
CA LYS A 75 45.27 -12.25 -25.22
C LYS A 75 46.17 -13.44 -25.59
N SER A 76 45.59 -14.59 -25.86
CA SER A 76 46.30 -15.72 -26.49
C SER A 76 46.63 -15.44 -27.96
N ASN A 77 47.54 -16.24 -28.54
CA ASN A 77 47.82 -16.19 -29.98
C ASN A 77 46.56 -16.48 -30.81
N LEU A 78 45.70 -17.39 -30.34
CA LEU A 78 44.43 -17.72 -31.00
C LEU A 78 43.47 -16.51 -31.01
N VAL A 79 43.33 -15.82 -29.88
CA VAL A 79 42.54 -14.58 -29.81
C VAL A 79 43.13 -13.49 -30.72
N ALA A 80 44.46 -13.36 -30.77
CA ALA A 80 45.11 -12.40 -31.67
C ALA A 80 44.84 -12.72 -33.16
N GLN A 81 44.89 -13.98 -33.56
CA GLN A 81 44.55 -14.43 -34.92
C GLN A 81 43.09 -14.14 -35.26
N LYS A 82 42.16 -14.46 -34.35
CA LYS A 82 40.73 -14.22 -34.55
C LYS A 82 40.40 -12.72 -34.63
N ILE A 83 41.03 -11.88 -33.82
CA ILE A 83 40.88 -10.42 -33.93
C ILE A 83 41.39 -9.92 -35.29
N THR A 84 42.53 -10.43 -35.76
CA THR A 84 43.08 -10.08 -37.09
C THR A 84 42.11 -10.46 -38.21
N ALA A 85 41.46 -11.64 -38.11
CA ALA A 85 40.44 -12.08 -39.07
C ALA A 85 39.14 -11.24 -39.05
N LEU A 86 38.88 -10.51 -37.96
CA LEU A 86 37.71 -9.65 -37.78
C LEU A 86 38.00 -8.16 -38.07
N THR A 87 39.22 -7.84 -38.50
CA THR A 87 39.58 -6.50 -39.01
C THR A 87 38.83 -6.25 -40.34
N PRO A 88 38.27 -5.06 -40.59
CA PRO A 88 38.52 -3.79 -39.91
C PRO A 88 37.62 -3.48 -38.71
N TRP A 89 36.53 -4.21 -38.48
CA TRP A 89 35.53 -3.78 -37.49
C TRP A 89 35.90 -4.10 -36.04
N LEU A 90 36.82 -5.03 -35.81
CA LEU A 90 37.41 -5.31 -34.50
C LEU A 90 38.93 -5.20 -34.57
N GLN A 91 39.52 -4.38 -33.70
CA GLN A 91 40.98 -4.16 -33.66
C GLN A 91 41.48 -4.09 -32.21
N THR A 92 42.78 -4.26 -32.00
CA THR A 92 43.40 -3.96 -30.70
C THR A 92 43.96 -2.55 -30.68
N GLU A 93 43.64 -1.78 -29.64
CA GLU A 93 44.10 -0.38 -29.52
C GLU A 93 45.61 -0.33 -29.20
N ALA A 94 46.38 0.42 -29.98
CA ALA A 94 47.82 0.59 -29.79
C ALA A 94 48.12 1.43 -28.53
N GLY A 95 49.10 1.01 -27.73
CA GLY A 95 49.51 1.75 -26.53
C GLY A 95 48.72 1.41 -25.25
N ALA A 96 47.95 0.32 -25.23
CA ALA A 96 47.43 -0.23 -23.98
C ALA A 96 48.57 -0.59 -23.02
N ALA A 97 48.35 -0.47 -21.71
CA ALA A 97 49.30 -0.95 -20.71
C ALA A 97 49.64 -2.41 -21.00
N ALA A 98 50.90 -2.84 -20.79
CA ALA A 98 51.39 -4.16 -21.19
C ALA A 98 50.59 -5.35 -20.59
N ALA A 99 49.76 -5.10 -19.58
CA ALA A 99 48.89 -6.08 -18.94
C ALA A 99 47.42 -6.04 -19.40
N ASP A 100 46.93 -4.99 -20.09
CA ASP A 100 45.52 -4.84 -20.45
C ASP A 100 45.23 -5.26 -21.90
N LEU A 101 44.06 -5.88 -22.14
CA LEU A 101 43.54 -6.15 -23.48
C LEU A 101 42.47 -5.13 -23.85
N LYS A 102 42.81 -4.17 -24.70
CA LYS A 102 41.87 -3.17 -25.24
C LYS A 102 41.43 -3.51 -26.66
N LEU A 103 40.13 -3.63 -26.85
CA LEU A 103 39.48 -3.95 -28.12
C LEU A 103 38.64 -2.76 -28.58
N LEU A 104 38.94 -2.29 -29.79
CA LEU A 104 38.21 -1.23 -30.46
C LEU A 104 37.20 -1.86 -31.44
N ILE A 105 35.92 -1.63 -31.18
CA ILE A 105 34.80 -2.19 -31.95
C ILE A 105 34.15 -1.05 -32.74
N LYS A 106 34.33 -1.05 -34.05
CA LYS A 106 33.72 -0.07 -34.96
C LYS A 106 32.20 -0.23 -34.93
N LEU A 107 31.48 0.86 -34.73
CA LEU A 107 30.01 0.89 -34.72
C LEU A 107 29.47 1.49 -36.01
N ALA A 108 28.35 0.95 -36.52
CA ALA A 108 27.65 1.52 -37.68
C ALA A 108 26.80 2.76 -37.31
N GLY A 109 26.51 2.95 -36.02
CA GLY A 109 25.70 4.02 -35.46
C GLY A 109 25.64 3.91 -33.93
N ALA A 110 24.85 4.76 -33.27
CA ALA A 110 24.63 4.63 -31.83
C ALA A 110 24.00 3.27 -31.49
N PRO A 111 24.54 2.50 -30.53
CA PRO A 111 23.93 1.21 -30.17
C PRO A 111 22.60 1.44 -29.45
N ALA A 112 21.55 0.73 -29.86
CA ALA A 112 20.25 0.74 -29.19
C ALA A 112 20.34 0.12 -27.78
N GLY A 113 21.24 -0.85 -27.60
CA GLY A 113 21.58 -1.40 -26.29
C GLY A 113 22.86 -2.23 -26.31
N ILE A 114 23.50 -2.32 -25.16
CA ILE A 114 24.70 -3.13 -24.92
C ILE A 114 24.45 -4.00 -23.70
N GLN A 115 24.73 -5.29 -23.82
CA GLN A 115 24.64 -6.22 -22.70
C GLN A 115 25.97 -6.90 -22.47
N VAL A 116 26.34 -7.02 -21.21
CA VAL A 116 27.52 -7.75 -20.79
C VAL A 116 27.16 -8.75 -19.72
N SER A 117 27.72 -9.95 -19.80
CA SER A 117 27.56 -10.97 -18.75
C SER A 117 28.80 -11.81 -18.54
N TRP A 118 29.09 -12.12 -17.28
CA TRP A 118 30.09 -13.10 -16.88
C TRP A 118 29.42 -14.36 -16.33
N ALA A 119 29.70 -15.50 -16.97
CA ALA A 119 29.25 -16.81 -16.52
C ALA A 119 30.40 -17.58 -15.84
N PRO A 120 30.43 -17.65 -14.50
CA PRO A 120 31.60 -18.15 -13.76
C PRO A 120 31.86 -19.65 -13.94
N LYS A 121 30.81 -20.47 -14.11
CA LYS A 121 30.96 -21.93 -14.26
C LYS A 121 31.68 -22.31 -15.55
N GLN A 122 31.38 -21.60 -16.62
CA GLN A 122 31.95 -21.85 -17.96
C GLN A 122 33.15 -20.95 -18.26
N LYS A 123 33.43 -19.97 -17.39
CA LYS A 123 34.46 -18.95 -17.57
C LYS A 123 34.31 -18.13 -18.86
N VAL A 124 33.06 -17.80 -19.19
CA VAL A 124 32.72 -17.12 -20.44
C VAL A 124 32.24 -15.69 -20.15
N PHE A 125 32.77 -14.74 -20.91
CA PHE A 125 32.32 -13.35 -20.94
C PHE A 125 31.58 -13.05 -22.24
N TYR A 126 30.38 -12.53 -22.11
CA TYR A 126 29.52 -12.12 -23.20
C TYR A 126 29.52 -10.61 -23.36
N LEU A 127 29.56 -10.16 -24.62
CA LEU A 127 29.23 -8.81 -25.03
C LEU A 127 28.24 -8.88 -26.19
N GLU A 128 27.05 -8.35 -26.01
CA GLU A 128 26.06 -8.14 -27.07
C GLU A 128 25.90 -6.66 -27.35
N ILE A 129 25.89 -6.30 -28.64
CA ILE A 129 25.69 -4.95 -29.12
C ILE A 129 24.51 -5.00 -30.08
N ASN A 130 23.40 -4.36 -29.71
CA ASN A 130 22.27 -4.16 -30.61
C ASN A 130 22.50 -2.88 -31.39
N ASP A 131 22.92 -3.01 -32.65
CA ASP A 131 23.17 -1.87 -33.53
C ASP A 131 21.82 -1.22 -33.92
N ALA A 132 21.70 0.11 -33.81
CA ALA A 132 20.51 0.84 -34.27
C ALA A 132 20.59 1.13 -35.78
N PRO A 133 19.46 1.35 -36.49
CA PRO A 133 19.49 1.81 -37.88
C PRO A 133 20.25 3.15 -38.00
N ALA A 134 21.03 3.29 -39.06
CA ALA A 134 22.07 4.31 -39.24
C ALA A 134 21.66 5.73 -38.79
N GLY A 135 22.29 6.20 -37.71
CA GLY A 135 22.21 7.56 -37.19
C GLY A 135 23.45 7.86 -36.36
N ALA A 136 24.25 8.84 -36.79
CA ALA A 136 25.50 9.18 -36.12
C ALA A 136 25.25 9.80 -34.73
N ILE A 137 26.04 9.40 -33.73
CA ILE A 137 26.22 10.20 -32.51
C ILE A 137 26.95 11.48 -32.95
N LYS A 138 26.20 12.55 -33.27
CA LYS A 138 26.83 13.82 -33.62
C LYS A 138 27.58 14.36 -32.40
N LYS A 139 28.91 14.52 -32.53
CA LYS A 139 29.72 15.30 -31.59
C LYS A 139 29.10 16.69 -31.46
N SER A 140 28.46 16.96 -30.33
CA SER A 140 28.06 18.32 -29.94
C SER A 140 29.16 18.91 -29.06
N LYS A 141 29.48 20.20 -29.24
CA LYS A 141 30.38 20.92 -28.32
C LYS A 141 29.71 21.22 -26.98
N ASP A 142 28.38 21.17 -26.94
CA ASP A 142 27.62 21.39 -25.72
C ASP A 142 27.64 20.12 -24.87
N ARG A 143 27.75 20.26 -23.54
CA ARG A 143 27.63 19.14 -22.60
C ARG A 143 26.17 18.65 -22.55
N VAL A 144 25.98 17.34 -22.34
CA VAL A 144 24.64 16.78 -22.10
C VAL A 144 24.13 17.26 -20.74
N SER A 145 22.86 17.63 -20.64
CA SER A 145 22.25 17.98 -19.38
C SER A 145 21.65 16.72 -18.75
N LEU A 146 22.20 16.29 -17.61
CA LEU A 146 21.56 15.28 -16.77
C LEU A 146 20.51 16.01 -15.91
N GLN A 147 19.24 15.63 -16.06
CA GLN A 147 18.13 16.30 -15.38
C GLN A 147 17.76 15.58 -14.08
N ARG A 148 17.74 14.25 -14.09
CA ARG A 148 17.32 13.43 -12.94
C ARG A 148 17.94 12.04 -12.99
N VAL A 149 18.15 11.46 -11.80
CA VAL A 149 18.48 10.05 -11.60
C VAL A 149 17.28 9.37 -10.93
N ARG A 150 16.85 8.22 -11.44
CA ARG A 150 15.75 7.41 -10.91
C ARG A 150 16.18 5.96 -10.75
N PHE A 151 15.50 5.24 -9.87
CA PHE A 151 15.77 3.85 -9.57
C PHE A 151 14.49 3.02 -9.73
N GLY A 152 14.58 1.88 -10.40
CA GLY A 152 13.51 0.91 -10.53
C GLY A 152 13.97 -0.43 -9.96
N ILE A 153 13.29 -0.92 -8.93
CA ILE A 153 13.71 -2.12 -8.20
C ILE A 153 12.74 -3.24 -8.58
N GLN A 154 13.25 -4.27 -9.24
CA GLN A 154 12.50 -5.44 -9.63
C GLN A 154 13.17 -6.70 -9.10
N GLU A 155 12.42 -7.80 -9.16
CA GLU A 155 12.93 -9.10 -8.71
C GLU A 155 14.14 -9.54 -9.50
N GLU A 156 14.18 -9.29 -10.80
CA GLU A 156 15.24 -9.76 -11.70
C GLU A 156 16.37 -8.75 -11.92
N TYR A 157 16.13 -7.46 -11.63
CA TYR A 157 17.10 -6.41 -11.88
C TYR A 157 16.93 -5.19 -10.96
N THR A 158 18.02 -4.44 -10.81
CA THR A 158 18.00 -3.09 -10.24
C THR A 158 18.36 -2.10 -11.35
N ARG A 159 17.39 -1.26 -11.71
CA ARG A 159 17.47 -0.31 -12.82
C ARG A 159 17.86 1.07 -12.33
N ILE A 160 18.84 1.69 -12.98
CA ILE A 160 19.23 3.08 -12.81
C ILE A 160 18.88 3.80 -14.10
N VAL A 161 18.01 4.81 -14.01
CA VAL A 161 17.53 5.60 -15.15
C VAL A 161 18.05 7.02 -15.04
N LEU A 162 18.69 7.49 -16.10
CA LEU A 162 19.22 8.84 -16.24
C LEU A 162 18.41 9.60 -17.27
N ASP A 163 17.70 10.63 -16.80
CA ASP A 163 16.92 11.52 -17.65
C ASP A 163 17.87 12.57 -18.25
N CYS A 164 18.08 12.51 -19.57
CA CYS A 164 19.03 13.34 -20.29
C CYS A 164 18.32 14.20 -21.35
N ASP A 165 18.91 15.33 -21.74
CA ASP A 165 18.38 16.14 -22.86
C ASP A 165 18.69 15.52 -24.25
N ARG A 166 19.73 14.67 -24.32
CA ARG A 166 20.17 13.88 -25.48
C ARG A 166 21.09 12.72 -25.04
N SER A 167 21.46 11.85 -25.97
CA SER A 167 22.35 10.70 -25.71
C SER A 167 23.76 11.16 -25.31
N PRO A 168 24.27 10.80 -24.12
CA PRO A 168 25.63 11.13 -23.70
C PRO A 168 26.65 10.09 -24.17
N LEU A 169 27.91 10.54 -24.35
CA LEU A 169 29.04 9.61 -24.29
C LEU A 169 29.26 9.18 -22.84
N TRP A 170 29.58 7.91 -22.66
CA TRP A 170 29.70 7.31 -21.34
C TRP A 170 30.80 6.27 -21.28
N GLU A 171 31.28 6.03 -20.06
CA GLU A 171 32.31 5.06 -19.75
C GLU A 171 31.94 4.33 -18.46
N ILE A 172 31.82 3.00 -18.53
CA ILE A 172 31.62 2.13 -17.36
C ILE A 172 32.95 1.45 -17.04
N GLN A 173 33.40 1.54 -15.79
CA GLN A 173 34.55 0.81 -15.29
C GLN A 173 34.13 -0.11 -14.14
N TYR A 174 34.36 -1.41 -14.31
CA TYR A 174 34.12 -2.43 -13.31
C TYR A 174 35.47 -3.10 -12.95
N ARG A 175 36.29 -2.33 -12.22
CA ARG A 175 37.68 -2.70 -11.86
C ARG A 175 37.75 -3.60 -10.63
N ASP A 176 36.74 -3.53 -9.77
CA ASP A 176 36.57 -4.44 -8.66
C ASP A 176 35.14 -4.98 -8.66
N ASN A 177 34.95 -6.19 -8.16
CA ASN A 177 33.65 -6.88 -8.22
C ASN A 177 32.60 -6.29 -7.25
N LYS A 178 32.86 -5.11 -6.67
CA LYS A 178 32.02 -4.47 -5.66
C LYS A 178 31.67 -3.03 -6.00
N GLN A 179 32.26 -2.45 -7.03
CA GLN A 179 32.09 -1.05 -7.38
C GLN A 179 32.14 -0.85 -8.89
N ILE A 180 31.11 -0.17 -9.40
CA ILE A 180 31.04 0.30 -10.78
C ILE A 180 31.21 1.82 -10.77
N HIS A 181 32.13 2.33 -11.58
CA HIS A 181 32.19 3.75 -11.91
C HIS A 181 31.54 3.96 -13.27
N TRP A 182 30.53 4.83 -13.33
CA TRP A 182 29.85 5.16 -14.57
C TRP A 182 30.00 6.66 -14.86
N PHE A 183 30.96 6.97 -15.73
CA PHE A 183 31.29 8.33 -16.14
C PHE A 183 30.43 8.77 -17.32
N LEU A 184 29.94 10.01 -17.27
CA LEU A 184 29.12 10.63 -18.30
C LEU A 184 29.74 11.96 -18.74
N GLU A 185 29.77 12.23 -20.04
CA GLU A 185 30.09 13.57 -20.58
C GLU A 185 28.87 14.52 -20.45
N ALA A 186 28.41 14.72 -19.22
CA ALA A 186 27.23 15.51 -18.87
C ALA A 186 27.55 16.60 -17.84
N LEU A 187 26.83 17.73 -17.89
CA LEU A 187 26.73 18.71 -16.80
C LEU A 187 25.97 18.06 -15.63
N ALA A 188 26.56 18.13 -14.45
CA ALA A 188 25.98 17.54 -13.26
C ALA A 188 24.64 18.19 -12.89
N THR A 189 23.72 17.38 -12.36
CA THR A 189 22.42 17.82 -11.86
C THR A 189 22.55 18.71 -10.61
N PRO A 190 21.48 19.38 -10.18
CA PRO A 190 21.34 19.91 -8.81
C PRO A 190 21.43 18.83 -7.71
N GLN A 191 21.56 17.54 -8.04
CA GLN A 191 21.65 16.42 -7.11
C GLN A 191 23.08 15.91 -6.90
N ALA A 192 24.10 16.59 -7.43
CA ALA A 192 25.51 16.26 -7.18
C ALA A 192 25.81 16.23 -5.66
N GLY A 193 26.54 15.22 -5.19
CA GLY A 193 26.84 14.98 -3.78
C GLY A 193 25.77 14.16 -3.02
N LYS A 194 24.62 13.86 -3.64
CA LYS A 194 23.62 12.98 -3.03
C LYS A 194 24.06 11.51 -3.09
N LYS A 195 23.69 10.78 -2.03
CA LYS A 195 23.80 9.34 -1.90
C LYS A 195 22.40 8.74 -2.11
N PHE A 196 22.31 7.67 -2.89
CA PHE A 196 21.08 6.94 -3.16
C PHE A 196 21.23 5.48 -2.72
N GLY A 197 20.13 4.84 -2.31
CA GLY A 197 20.12 3.48 -1.77
C GLY A 197 20.11 3.45 -0.23
N PRO A 198 20.25 2.26 0.37
CA PRO A 198 20.49 0.96 -0.27
C PRO A 198 19.29 0.46 -1.09
N PHE A 199 19.56 -0.30 -2.14
CA PHE A 199 18.58 -1.00 -2.97
C PHE A 199 18.98 -2.47 -3.08
N ARG A 200 18.07 -3.34 -3.57
CA ARG A 200 18.44 -4.72 -3.93
C ARG A 200 19.66 -4.68 -4.86
N ARG A 201 20.72 -5.46 -4.58
CA ARG A 201 22.02 -5.51 -5.31
C ARG A 201 22.93 -4.28 -5.19
N VAL A 202 22.47 -3.16 -4.64
CA VAL A 202 23.22 -1.89 -4.61
C VAL A 202 23.24 -1.33 -3.20
N LYS A 203 24.43 -1.29 -2.58
CA LYS A 203 24.64 -0.68 -1.27
C LYS A 203 24.39 0.83 -1.30
N GLU A 204 24.94 1.48 -2.31
CA GLU A 204 24.94 2.94 -2.40
C GLU A 204 25.24 3.38 -3.84
N VAL A 205 24.63 4.47 -4.29
CA VAL A 205 25.05 5.20 -5.50
C VAL A 205 25.41 6.62 -5.11
N GLN A 206 26.61 7.07 -5.47
CA GLN A 206 27.06 8.44 -5.25
C GLN A 206 27.25 9.17 -6.58
N LEU A 207 26.73 10.39 -6.67
CA LEU A 207 26.92 11.25 -7.83
C LEU A 207 27.99 12.30 -7.53
N GLN A 208 29.09 12.31 -8.28
CA GLN A 208 30.18 13.29 -8.11
C GLN A 208 30.49 14.00 -9.42
N ASP A 209 30.54 15.34 -9.39
CA ASP A 209 31.01 16.11 -10.54
C ASP A 209 32.55 16.16 -10.53
N ARG A 210 33.16 15.80 -11.66
CA ARG A 210 34.62 15.78 -11.85
C ARG A 210 35.01 16.61 -13.06
N LYS A 211 34.98 17.95 -12.94
CA LYS A 211 35.42 18.99 -13.90
C LYS A 211 34.89 18.85 -15.34
N GLN A 212 35.16 17.73 -16.02
CA GLN A 212 34.77 17.39 -17.39
C GLN A 212 33.82 16.18 -17.51
N LYS A 213 33.66 15.34 -16.46
CA LYS A 213 32.72 14.21 -16.46
C LYS A 213 31.92 14.16 -15.15
N THR A 214 30.72 13.60 -15.19
CA THR A 214 29.94 13.24 -13.99
C THR A 214 30.16 11.75 -13.70
N ASP A 215 30.56 11.39 -12.47
CA ASP A 215 30.80 10.01 -12.02
C ASP A 215 29.60 9.54 -11.16
N LEU A 216 28.94 8.48 -11.62
CA LEU A 216 28.03 7.69 -10.79
C LEU A 216 28.80 6.49 -10.23
N THR A 217 29.20 6.61 -8.98
CA THR A 217 29.87 5.53 -8.25
C THR A 217 28.82 4.63 -7.61
N ILE A 218 28.65 3.42 -8.14
CA ILE A 218 27.68 2.43 -7.70
C ILE A 218 28.41 1.37 -6.87
N GLN A 219 28.17 1.33 -5.56
CA GLN A 219 28.62 0.25 -4.68
C GLN A 219 27.62 -0.89 -4.70
N LEU A 220 28.08 -2.08 -5.04
CA LEU A 220 27.26 -3.28 -5.14
C LEU A 220 27.26 -4.06 -3.81
N GLU A 221 26.15 -4.75 -3.54
CA GLU A 221 26.07 -5.74 -2.45
C GLU A 221 26.97 -6.94 -2.76
N GLU A 222 26.81 -7.46 -3.98
CA GLU A 222 27.56 -8.56 -4.56
C GLU A 222 27.88 -8.27 -6.02
N ALA A 223 28.82 -9.01 -6.59
CA ALA A 223 29.20 -8.85 -7.98
C ALA A 223 28.00 -9.08 -8.90
N SER A 224 27.63 -8.10 -9.72
CA SER A 224 26.57 -8.29 -10.71
C SER A 224 27.11 -9.10 -11.90
N PRO A 225 26.60 -10.32 -12.16
CA PRO A 225 27.05 -11.15 -13.28
C PRO A 225 26.54 -10.66 -14.63
N ARG A 226 25.60 -9.72 -14.69
CA ARG A 226 25.09 -9.17 -15.94
C ARG A 226 24.67 -7.71 -15.80
N ILE A 227 25.11 -6.89 -16.76
CA ILE A 227 24.65 -5.51 -16.93
C ILE A 227 23.99 -5.34 -18.29
N ASN A 228 22.89 -4.59 -18.34
CA ASN A 228 22.22 -4.21 -19.59
C ASN A 228 22.11 -2.69 -19.64
N LEU A 229 22.66 -2.08 -20.69
CA LEU A 229 22.71 -0.65 -20.89
C LEU A 229 21.93 -0.27 -22.15
N VAL A 230 20.90 0.56 -22.02
CA VAL A 230 19.96 0.87 -23.10
C VAL A 230 19.80 2.38 -23.23
N TRP A 231 19.82 2.88 -24.47
CA TRP A 231 19.41 4.24 -24.78
C TRP A 231 17.98 4.24 -25.33
N GLU A 232 17.04 4.81 -24.58
CA GLU A 232 15.65 5.00 -25.01
C GLU A 232 15.51 6.37 -25.67
N ALA A 233 15.45 6.38 -27.02
CA ALA A 233 15.48 7.62 -27.79
C ALA A 233 14.22 8.50 -27.62
N THR A 234 13.03 7.90 -27.48
CA THR A 234 11.74 8.62 -27.39
C THR A 234 11.69 9.55 -26.18
N ASP A 235 12.05 9.01 -25.02
CA ASP A 235 12.00 9.74 -23.75
C ASP A 235 13.38 10.23 -23.28
N LYS A 236 14.41 10.04 -24.13
CA LYS A 236 15.79 10.48 -23.90
C LYS A 236 16.38 9.97 -22.58
N LYS A 237 16.20 8.67 -22.33
CA LYS A 237 16.67 8.02 -21.10
C LYS A 237 17.86 7.11 -21.37
N LEU A 238 18.87 7.19 -20.50
CA LEU A 238 19.94 6.20 -20.44
C LEU A 238 19.70 5.27 -19.25
N ILE A 239 19.55 3.98 -19.53
CA ILE A 239 19.07 2.98 -18.58
C ILE A 239 20.17 1.96 -18.34
N LEU A 240 20.56 1.73 -17.09
CA LEU A 240 21.48 0.66 -16.66
C LEU A 240 20.74 -0.32 -15.75
N ASP A 241 20.62 -1.56 -16.17
CA ASP A 241 20.07 -2.66 -15.37
C ASP A 241 21.20 -3.53 -14.81
N LEU A 242 21.17 -3.73 -13.49
CA LEU A 242 22.04 -4.66 -12.77
C LEU A 242 21.27 -5.96 -12.48
N ILE A 243 21.71 -7.07 -13.06
CA ILE A 243 21.00 -8.37 -13.05
C ILE A 243 21.87 -9.39 -12.29
N ASP A 244 21.26 -10.25 -11.47
CA ASP A 244 21.92 -11.25 -10.61
C ASP A 244 22.05 -12.66 -11.22
N ARG A 245 21.59 -12.84 -12.46
CA ARG A 245 21.78 -14.06 -13.25
C ARG A 245 22.62 -13.80 -14.51
N PRO A 246 23.59 -14.67 -14.84
CA PRO A 246 24.31 -14.57 -16.10
C PRO A 246 23.39 -14.89 -17.29
N PHE A 247 23.87 -14.68 -18.52
CA PHE A 247 23.19 -15.19 -19.71
C PHE A 247 22.97 -16.71 -19.62
N GLU A 248 21.81 -17.18 -20.09
CA GLU A 248 21.59 -18.60 -20.36
C GLU A 248 22.45 -19.03 -21.54
N ILE A 249 23.34 -19.99 -21.30
CA ILE A 249 24.33 -20.40 -22.29
C ILE A 249 23.78 -21.56 -23.11
N GLN A 250 23.73 -21.37 -24.43
CA GLN A 250 23.38 -22.45 -25.35
C GLN A 250 24.58 -23.38 -25.59
N ALA A 251 24.34 -24.69 -25.68
CA ALA A 251 25.40 -25.69 -25.84
C ALA A 251 26.32 -25.44 -27.06
N LYS A 252 25.77 -24.93 -28.16
CA LYS A 252 26.52 -24.59 -29.38
C LYS A 252 27.52 -23.44 -29.17
N GLU A 253 27.26 -22.56 -28.20
CA GLU A 253 28.16 -21.45 -27.88
C GLU A 253 29.39 -21.92 -27.09
N LEU A 254 29.24 -23.00 -26.30
CA LEU A 254 30.30 -23.61 -25.47
C LEU A 254 31.28 -24.50 -26.23
N ASP A 255 31.07 -24.72 -27.52
CA ASP A 255 31.95 -25.57 -28.35
C ASP A 255 33.26 -24.85 -28.72
N PHE A 256 34.06 -24.48 -27.73
CA PHE A 256 35.39 -23.91 -27.95
C PHE A 256 36.33 -25.05 -28.37
N ALA A 257 36.93 -24.93 -29.55
CA ALA A 257 37.86 -25.94 -30.06
C ALA A 257 39.11 -25.96 -29.18
N PHE A 258 39.19 -26.91 -28.24
CA PHE A 258 40.43 -27.19 -27.52
C PHE A 258 41.41 -27.87 -28.47
N SER A 259 42.34 -27.10 -29.05
CA SER A 259 43.61 -27.71 -29.44
C SER A 259 44.37 -28.02 -28.16
N ALA A 260 44.57 -29.31 -27.89
CA ALA A 260 45.42 -29.75 -26.79
C ALA A 260 46.80 -29.07 -26.90
N PRO A 261 47.40 -28.64 -25.78
CA PRO A 261 48.74 -28.08 -25.83
C PRO A 261 49.72 -29.13 -26.33
N ASN A 262 50.49 -28.76 -27.36
CA ASN A 262 51.58 -29.55 -27.92
C ASN A 262 52.59 -29.89 -26.80
N PRO A 263 52.90 -31.18 -26.52
CA PRO A 263 53.78 -31.55 -25.42
C PRO A 263 55.25 -31.43 -25.86
N GLU A 264 55.74 -30.22 -26.10
CA GLU A 264 57.17 -29.99 -26.33
C GLU A 264 57.53 -28.50 -26.12
N GLN A 265 57.80 -28.13 -24.86
CA GLN A 265 58.85 -27.15 -24.50
C GLN A 265 58.99 -27.06 -22.96
N PRO A 266 60.18 -27.35 -22.39
CA PRO A 266 60.38 -27.44 -20.94
C PRO A 266 60.61 -26.06 -20.32
N ALA A 267 59.93 -25.77 -19.21
CA ALA A 267 60.31 -24.67 -18.33
C ALA A 267 61.53 -25.11 -17.50
N ALA A 268 62.69 -24.48 -17.76
CA ALA A 268 63.89 -24.60 -16.95
C ALA A 268 63.68 -23.97 -15.56
N GLY A 269 64.21 -24.62 -14.51
CA GLY A 269 64.03 -24.29 -13.08
C GLY A 269 64.79 -23.05 -12.57
N PRO A 270 65.27 -23.00 -11.29
CA PRO A 270 65.79 -24.13 -10.52
C PRO A 270 65.18 -24.37 -9.11
N VAL A 271 65.43 -25.59 -8.66
CA VAL A 271 65.28 -26.18 -7.32
C VAL A 271 66.47 -25.79 -6.43
N ILE A 272 66.28 -25.82 -5.09
CA ILE A 272 67.21 -26.05 -3.94
C ILE A 272 66.74 -25.17 -2.76
N ALA A 273 66.57 -25.57 -1.49
CA ALA A 273 66.67 -26.86 -0.79
C ALA A 273 66.09 -26.74 0.65
N LEU A 274 65.57 -27.87 1.15
CA LEU A 274 65.67 -28.49 2.50
C LEU A 274 65.71 -27.59 3.76
N ALA A 275 64.71 -27.65 4.66
CA ALA A 275 64.45 -28.67 5.70
C ALA A 275 65.18 -28.42 7.04
N ASN A 276 64.43 -28.27 8.13
CA ASN A 276 64.49 -29.10 9.34
C ASN A 276 63.84 -28.42 10.55
N SER A 277 62.81 -29.08 11.11
CA SER A 277 62.74 -29.41 12.53
C SER A 277 61.76 -30.58 12.72
N LEU A 278 62.31 -31.79 12.70
CA LEU A 278 61.78 -33.02 13.32
C LEU A 278 61.82 -32.81 14.86
N SER A 279 61.04 -33.41 15.75
CA SER A 279 60.52 -34.79 15.86
C SER A 279 59.70 -34.86 17.16
N GLY A 280 58.79 -35.83 17.30
CA GLY A 280 58.15 -36.06 18.61
C GLY A 280 56.98 -37.06 18.68
N VAL A 281 57.24 -38.33 18.33
CA VAL A 281 56.69 -39.56 18.96
C VAL A 281 55.18 -39.91 18.83
N SER A 282 54.91 -41.12 18.33
CA SER A 282 53.63 -41.87 18.30
C SER A 282 53.53 -42.88 19.48
N PRO A 283 52.68 -43.93 19.45
CA PRO A 283 51.23 -44.07 19.67
C PRO A 283 50.92 -45.08 20.83
N VAL A 284 49.74 -45.75 20.87
CA VAL A 284 49.30 -46.99 21.63
C VAL A 284 48.13 -46.74 22.62
N ALA A 285 46.89 -47.18 22.30
CA ALA A 285 46.15 -48.43 22.68
C ALA A 285 45.28 -48.26 23.96
N ASP A 286 44.02 -48.68 24.03
CA ASP A 286 43.46 -50.03 24.32
C ASP A 286 41.91 -49.87 24.52
N LEU A 287 40.98 -50.83 24.54
CA LEU A 287 40.78 -52.20 24.03
C LEU A 287 39.36 -52.64 24.51
N LYS A 288 38.53 -53.23 23.62
CA LYS A 288 37.35 -54.15 23.74
C LYS A 288 36.37 -54.13 24.94
N THR A 289 35.07 -54.32 24.61
CA THR A 289 34.20 -55.49 24.97
C THR A 289 32.90 -55.47 24.11
N ALA A 290 32.62 -56.48 23.26
CA ALA A 290 31.79 -57.71 23.49
C ALA A 290 30.26 -57.49 23.27
N THR A 291 29.69 -57.81 22.10
CA THR A 291 29.03 -59.08 21.64
C THR A 291 27.61 -59.36 22.16
N ALA A 292 26.66 -59.48 21.21
CA ALA A 292 25.53 -60.44 21.05
C ALA A 292 24.34 -59.72 20.36
N GLY A 293 23.66 -60.18 19.30
CA GLY A 293 23.60 -61.46 18.60
C GLY A 293 22.15 -61.99 18.55
N SER A 294 21.55 -62.04 17.34
CA SER A 294 20.31 -62.79 16.94
C SER A 294 18.97 -62.34 17.54
N GLY A 295 17.78 -62.50 16.94
CA GLY A 295 17.32 -63.15 15.71
C GLY A 295 15.78 -63.33 15.76
N THR A 296 15.10 -63.09 14.63
CA THR A 296 13.90 -63.76 14.07
C THR A 296 12.66 -64.19 14.90
N SER A 297 11.49 -63.87 14.31
CA SER A 297 10.26 -64.68 14.11
C SER A 297 9.08 -64.69 15.10
N ALA A 298 7.93 -64.27 14.55
CA ALA A 298 6.57 -64.87 14.55
C ALA A 298 5.83 -65.32 15.84
N VAL A 299 4.64 -64.69 16.07
CA VAL A 299 3.25 -65.22 16.29
C VAL A 299 3.06 -66.29 17.41
N PRO A 300 2.06 -66.18 18.34
CA PRO A 300 0.63 -66.38 18.02
C PRO A 300 -0.45 -65.70 18.91
N GLY A 301 -1.70 -65.64 18.39
CA GLY A 301 -2.95 -65.58 19.20
C GLY A 301 -3.36 -66.98 19.70
N PRO A 302 -4.65 -67.33 20.01
CA PRO A 302 -5.90 -66.55 20.08
C PRO A 302 -6.82 -66.96 21.29
N GLN A 303 -8.15 -66.71 21.18
CA GLN A 303 -9.35 -67.25 21.91
C GLN A 303 -9.95 -66.34 23.01
N ASP A 304 -11.26 -66.05 23.11
CA ASP A 304 -12.55 -66.57 22.61
C ASP A 304 -13.57 -65.39 22.49
N GLY A 305 -14.74 -65.38 21.81
CA GLY A 305 -15.52 -66.34 21.05
C GLY A 305 -17.02 -65.95 21.03
N LYS A 306 -17.68 -66.07 19.85
CA LYS A 306 -19.14 -66.23 19.56
C LYS A 306 -20.05 -64.97 19.61
N GLN A 307 -21.04 -64.76 18.71
CA GLN A 307 -21.85 -65.68 17.89
C GLN A 307 -22.62 -64.92 16.75
N THR A 308 -22.60 -65.46 15.51
CA THR A 308 -23.72 -65.75 14.54
C THR A 308 -24.85 -64.73 14.26
N THR A 309 -25.44 -64.50 13.07
CA THR A 309 -25.48 -65.14 11.71
C THR A 309 -26.35 -64.27 10.78
N ALA A 310 -26.00 -64.19 9.47
CA ALA A 310 -26.81 -64.37 8.22
C ALA A 310 -28.19 -63.66 8.05
N ALA A 311 -28.74 -63.26 6.89
CA ALA A 311 -28.46 -63.43 5.45
C ALA A 311 -29.32 -62.43 4.61
N ASP A 312 -28.98 -62.32 3.33
CA ASP A 312 -29.83 -62.11 2.14
C ASP A 312 -30.45 -60.74 1.71
N ASN A 313 -30.03 -60.36 0.50
CA ASN A 313 -30.62 -59.44 -0.51
C ASN A 313 -32.08 -59.84 -0.90
N PRO A 314 -32.93 -59.02 -1.59
CA PRO A 314 -32.56 -58.13 -2.73
C PRO A 314 -33.36 -56.80 -2.91
N LEU A 315 -32.94 -56.00 -3.90
CA LEU A 315 -33.69 -54.89 -4.52
C LEU A 315 -35.10 -55.30 -4.97
N PRO A 316 -36.07 -54.36 -5.01
CA PRO A 316 -36.51 -53.88 -6.33
C PRO A 316 -37.04 -52.41 -6.43
N ALA A 317 -36.97 -51.91 -7.67
CA ALA A 317 -37.90 -51.01 -8.38
C ALA A 317 -38.04 -49.51 -8.02
N GLU A 318 -37.87 -48.67 -9.05
CA GLU A 318 -38.44 -47.32 -9.18
C GLU A 318 -39.99 -47.39 -9.22
N PRO A 319 -40.69 -46.30 -8.81
CA PRO A 319 -41.26 -45.40 -9.82
C PRO A 319 -41.28 -43.90 -9.44
N ASP A 320 -41.55 -43.09 -10.46
CA ASP A 320 -41.76 -41.64 -10.51
C ASP A 320 -42.62 -41.01 -9.39
N GLU A 321 -42.24 -39.81 -8.92
CA GLU A 321 -43.08 -38.58 -8.83
C GLU A 321 -42.38 -37.44 -8.05
N LYS A 322 -42.36 -36.23 -8.63
CA LYS A 322 -42.17 -34.93 -7.93
C LYS A 322 -43.56 -34.31 -7.68
N PRO A 323 -43.73 -33.21 -6.90
CA PRO A 323 -43.02 -32.70 -5.71
C PRO A 323 -43.99 -32.21 -4.59
N ALA A 324 -43.56 -32.11 -3.32
CA ALA A 324 -44.20 -31.20 -2.34
C ALA A 324 -43.26 -30.82 -1.17
N MET A 325 -43.33 -29.55 -0.81
CA MET A 325 -42.56 -28.84 0.23
C MET A 325 -42.87 -29.34 1.65
N ILE A 326 -41.85 -29.42 2.54
CA ILE A 326 -41.95 -29.06 3.97
C ILE A 326 -40.60 -28.50 4.50
N ASN A 327 -40.62 -27.20 4.79
CA ASN A 327 -39.98 -26.37 5.83
C ASN A 327 -38.62 -26.67 6.53
N PRO A 328 -37.96 -25.60 7.05
CA PRO A 328 -36.54 -25.53 7.37
C PRO A 328 -36.20 -26.00 8.80
N LEU A 329 -35.04 -26.64 8.95
CA LEU A 329 -34.46 -26.96 10.25
C LEU A 329 -33.46 -25.87 10.69
N ILE A 330 -33.93 -25.05 11.63
CA ILE A 330 -33.30 -24.47 12.83
C ILE A 330 -31.88 -23.85 12.70
N PRO A 331 -31.72 -22.55 13.02
CA PRO A 331 -30.41 -21.89 13.10
C PRO A 331 -29.65 -22.33 14.36
N VAL A 332 -28.37 -22.70 14.20
CA VAL A 332 -27.43 -22.89 15.31
C VAL A 332 -27.08 -21.51 15.87
N GLN A 333 -27.47 -21.25 17.12
CA GLN A 333 -27.03 -20.08 17.88
C GLN A 333 -25.54 -20.24 18.22
N GLY A 334 -24.69 -19.38 17.65
CA GLY A 334 -23.31 -19.20 18.11
C GLY A 334 -23.25 -18.40 19.43
N PRO A 335 -22.17 -18.55 20.22
CA PRO A 335 -22.01 -17.83 21.49
C PRO A 335 -21.97 -16.31 21.26
N GLU A 336 -22.59 -15.57 22.18
CA GLU A 336 -22.64 -14.10 22.15
C GLU A 336 -21.23 -13.48 22.13
N PRO A 337 -20.98 -12.48 21.27
CA PRO A 337 -19.70 -11.79 21.20
C PRO A 337 -19.42 -11.03 22.50
N SER A 338 -18.22 -11.21 23.03
CA SER A 338 -17.75 -10.50 24.22
C SER A 338 -17.32 -9.07 23.86
N GLY A 339 -18.18 -8.11 24.22
CA GLY A 339 -17.82 -6.70 24.38
C GLY A 339 -18.05 -5.78 23.17
N PRO A 340 -18.38 -4.49 23.40
CA PRO A 340 -18.66 -3.55 22.33
C PRO A 340 -17.38 -3.17 21.58
N ALA A 341 -17.43 -3.23 20.25
CA ALA A 341 -16.44 -2.66 19.35
C ALA A 341 -16.20 -1.17 19.65
N PRO A 342 -14.97 -0.65 19.43
CA PRO A 342 -14.68 0.76 19.64
C PRO A 342 -15.53 1.64 18.72
N LYS A 343 -16.12 2.68 19.30
CA LYS A 343 -16.71 3.80 18.56
C LYS A 343 -15.57 4.72 18.12
N ASP A 344 -15.09 4.53 16.91
CA ASP A 344 -14.44 5.60 16.12
C ASP A 344 -15.43 5.99 15.01
N PRO A 345 -15.80 7.28 14.83
CA PRO A 345 -16.68 7.71 13.76
C PRO A 345 -15.84 7.84 12.48
N GLY A 346 -15.73 6.75 11.75
CA GLY A 346 -14.95 6.72 10.51
C GLY A 346 -15.18 5.42 9.77
N ALA A 347 -16.31 5.35 9.05
CA ALA A 347 -16.75 4.24 8.22
C ALA A 347 -17.01 2.91 8.97
N LYS A 348 -18.30 2.58 9.17
CA LYS A 348 -18.69 1.19 8.91
C LYS A 348 -18.30 0.92 7.45
N PRO A 349 -17.56 -0.15 7.11
CA PRO A 349 -17.32 -0.45 5.72
C PRO A 349 -18.68 -0.59 5.04
N ALA A 350 -18.99 0.34 4.12
CA ALA A 350 -20.10 0.15 3.21
C ALA A 350 -19.80 -1.13 2.44
N SER A 351 -20.55 -2.21 2.70
CA SER A 351 -20.63 -3.46 1.92
C SER A 351 -19.55 -3.54 0.83
N ALA A 352 -18.32 -3.91 1.21
CA ALA A 352 -17.11 -3.83 0.39
C ALA A 352 -17.05 -4.90 -0.72
N TYR A 353 -18.21 -5.35 -1.19
CA TYR A 353 -18.34 -6.31 -2.27
C TYR A 353 -18.10 -5.68 -3.66
N ALA A 354 -18.00 -4.35 -3.76
CA ALA A 354 -18.00 -3.62 -5.04
C ALA A 354 -16.63 -3.38 -5.67
N ASP A 355 -15.52 -3.47 -4.91
CA ASP A 355 -14.17 -3.15 -5.41
C ASP A 355 -13.20 -4.35 -5.38
N LEU A 356 -13.75 -5.56 -5.28
CA LEU A 356 -12.98 -6.80 -5.32
C LEU A 356 -12.43 -7.04 -6.75
N LYS A 357 -11.19 -6.63 -7.01
CA LYS A 357 -10.43 -7.15 -8.15
C LYS A 357 -9.94 -8.56 -7.84
N ILE A 358 -10.83 -9.54 -8.00
CA ILE A 358 -10.40 -10.93 -8.09
C ILE A 358 -9.74 -11.11 -9.45
N GLU A 359 -8.41 -11.01 -9.53
CA GLU A 359 -7.71 -11.55 -10.68
C GLU A 359 -7.67 -13.09 -10.52
N PRO A 360 -8.34 -13.87 -11.39
CA PRO A 360 -8.27 -15.32 -11.31
C PRO A 360 -6.90 -15.76 -11.84
N LEU A 361 -5.91 -15.83 -10.94
CA LEU A 361 -4.69 -16.60 -11.17
C LEU A 361 -4.94 -18.05 -10.76
N ILE A 362 -5.78 -18.71 -11.57
CA ILE A 362 -5.90 -20.16 -11.55
C ILE A 362 -4.97 -20.67 -12.66
N GLU A 363 -3.73 -20.96 -12.29
CA GLU A 363 -2.85 -21.82 -13.07
C GLU A 363 -3.34 -23.26 -12.93
N THR A 364 -4.44 -23.61 -13.61
CA THR A 364 -4.71 -25.02 -13.90
C THR A 364 -3.59 -25.49 -14.82
N GLY A 365 -2.64 -26.26 -14.29
CA GLY A 365 -1.56 -26.86 -15.05
C GLY A 365 -2.09 -27.84 -16.08
N ARG A 366 -2.35 -27.35 -17.30
CA ARG A 366 -2.32 -28.17 -18.50
C ARG A 366 -0.87 -28.68 -18.64
N PRO A 367 -0.60 -29.98 -18.92
CA PRO A 367 0.68 -30.34 -19.52
C PRO A 367 0.78 -29.54 -20.82
N GLY A 368 1.61 -28.49 -20.83
CA GLY A 368 1.68 -27.56 -21.94
C GLY A 368 1.87 -28.33 -23.24
N VAL A 369 1.30 -27.86 -24.37
CA VAL A 369 1.55 -28.47 -25.69
C VAL A 369 3.04 -28.68 -25.93
N PHE A 370 3.85 -27.76 -25.39
CA PHE A 370 5.31 -27.77 -25.39
C PHE A 370 5.96 -28.90 -24.57
N SER A 371 5.19 -29.72 -23.87
CA SER A 371 5.64 -30.84 -23.04
C SER A 371 5.10 -32.20 -23.51
N ARG A 372 4.35 -32.26 -24.63
CA ARG A 372 3.80 -33.50 -25.19
C ARG A 372 4.77 -34.17 -26.17
N ASP A 373 5.85 -34.74 -25.62
CA ASP A 373 6.91 -35.41 -26.39
C ASP A 373 6.39 -36.50 -27.34
N ASP A 374 5.31 -37.16 -26.98
CA ASP A 374 4.65 -38.21 -27.76
C ASP A 374 4.01 -37.69 -29.06
N LEU A 375 3.53 -36.44 -29.05
CA LEU A 375 3.01 -35.74 -30.22
C LEU A 375 4.13 -35.04 -30.99
N ILE A 376 5.07 -34.40 -30.29
CA ILE A 376 6.18 -33.64 -30.88
C ILE A 376 7.10 -34.56 -31.70
N LYS A 377 7.34 -35.80 -31.25
CA LYS A 377 8.17 -36.78 -32.00
C LYS A 377 7.56 -37.23 -33.33
N LYS A 378 6.27 -36.99 -33.56
CA LYS A 378 5.55 -37.40 -34.79
C LYS A 378 5.54 -36.31 -35.86
N LEU A 379 6.06 -35.12 -35.56
CA LEU A 379 6.05 -33.98 -36.47
C LEU A 379 7.04 -34.17 -37.60
N ASN A 380 6.63 -33.80 -38.81
CA ASN A 380 7.57 -33.62 -39.92
C ASN A 380 8.40 -32.33 -39.74
N GLY A 381 9.41 -32.11 -40.60
CA GLY A 381 10.32 -30.97 -40.47
C GLY A 381 9.63 -29.60 -40.51
N ASP A 382 8.62 -29.43 -41.35
CA ASP A 382 7.92 -28.16 -41.52
C ASP A 382 6.95 -27.89 -40.35
N GLU A 383 6.25 -28.93 -39.88
CA GLU A 383 5.45 -28.90 -38.66
C GLU A 383 6.32 -28.55 -37.44
N ALA A 384 7.44 -29.24 -37.25
CA ALA A 384 8.36 -29.01 -36.14
C ALA A 384 8.94 -27.58 -36.16
N PHE A 385 9.28 -27.06 -37.34
CA PHE A 385 9.76 -25.68 -37.48
C PHE A 385 8.71 -24.65 -37.05
N LEU A 386 7.48 -24.77 -37.56
CA LEU A 386 6.43 -23.82 -37.23
C LEU A 386 5.99 -23.94 -35.77
N PHE A 387 5.96 -25.16 -35.23
CA PHE A 387 5.73 -25.40 -33.80
C PHE A 387 6.81 -24.75 -32.92
N GLY A 388 8.09 -24.88 -33.27
CA GLY A 388 9.19 -24.22 -32.56
C GLY A 388 9.06 -22.69 -32.57
N ARG A 389 8.57 -22.10 -33.66
CA ARG A 389 8.28 -20.65 -33.74
C ARG A 389 7.11 -20.23 -32.86
N ILE A 390 6.09 -21.09 -32.71
CA ILE A 390 4.97 -20.87 -31.79
C ILE A 390 5.47 -20.91 -30.34
N GLN A 391 6.34 -21.87 -30.01
CA GLN A 391 6.95 -21.96 -28.68
C GLN A 391 7.82 -20.74 -28.36
N GLU A 392 8.68 -20.32 -29.29
CA GLU A 392 9.48 -19.09 -29.15
C GLU A 392 8.59 -17.88 -28.84
N ALA A 393 7.48 -17.71 -29.57
CA ALA A 393 6.54 -16.61 -29.36
C ALA A 393 5.91 -16.62 -27.96
N TRP A 394 5.62 -17.80 -27.40
CA TRP A 394 5.15 -17.94 -26.02
C TRP A 394 6.21 -17.52 -25.00
N GLU A 395 7.45 -17.99 -25.17
CA GLU A 395 8.57 -17.74 -24.27
C GLU A 395 8.94 -16.25 -24.20
N ILE A 396 8.96 -15.57 -25.35
CA ILE A 396 9.27 -14.13 -25.43
C ILE A 396 8.04 -13.24 -25.19
N LYS A 397 6.87 -13.83 -24.90
CA LYS A 397 5.58 -13.14 -24.68
C LYS A 397 5.08 -12.32 -25.89
N ASP A 398 5.51 -12.68 -27.10
CA ASP A 398 5.00 -12.09 -28.35
C ASP A 398 3.70 -12.79 -28.75
N TYR A 399 2.65 -12.50 -27.99
CA TYR A 399 1.40 -13.24 -28.09
C TYR A 399 0.68 -13.03 -29.42
N GLU A 400 0.76 -11.82 -29.99
CA GLU A 400 0.14 -11.47 -31.27
C GLU A 400 0.74 -12.27 -32.41
N LYS A 401 2.08 -12.35 -32.48
CA LYS A 401 2.78 -13.20 -33.44
C LYS A 401 2.45 -14.68 -33.23
N GLY A 402 2.35 -15.12 -31.97
CA GLY A 402 1.98 -16.49 -31.63
C GLY A 402 0.61 -16.88 -32.19
N VAL A 403 -0.42 -16.03 -32.04
CA VAL A 403 -1.75 -16.26 -32.63
C VAL A 403 -1.67 -16.42 -34.15
N GLY A 404 -0.91 -15.54 -34.84
CA GLY A 404 -0.73 -15.63 -36.29
C GLY A 404 0.00 -16.90 -36.74
N LEU A 405 1.00 -17.35 -35.98
CA LEU A 405 1.74 -18.58 -36.25
C LEU A 405 0.87 -19.83 -36.04
N ILE A 406 0.02 -19.85 -35.01
CA ILE A 406 -0.93 -20.94 -34.78
C ILE A 406 -1.97 -21.00 -35.91
N ALA A 407 -2.54 -19.87 -36.31
CA ALA A 407 -3.49 -19.82 -37.41
C ALA A 407 -2.89 -20.40 -38.70
N ARG A 408 -1.66 -19.99 -39.04
CA ARG A 408 -0.90 -20.54 -40.17
C ARG A 408 -0.67 -22.05 -40.04
N TYR A 409 -0.35 -22.54 -38.84
CA TYR A 409 -0.13 -23.97 -38.60
C TYR A 409 -1.40 -24.77 -38.88
N LEU A 410 -2.53 -24.34 -38.28
CA LEU A 410 -3.82 -25.02 -38.41
C LEU A 410 -4.33 -25.04 -39.87
N GLU A 411 -4.01 -24.01 -40.65
CA GLU A 411 -4.32 -23.93 -42.09
C GLU A 411 -3.40 -24.83 -42.94
N THR A 412 -2.09 -24.81 -42.65
CA THR A 412 -1.08 -25.52 -43.46
C THR A 412 -1.08 -27.03 -43.19
N PHE A 413 -1.36 -27.44 -41.95
CA PHE A 413 -1.27 -28.83 -41.50
C PHE A 413 -2.59 -29.33 -40.90
N PRO A 414 -3.70 -29.37 -41.65
CA PRO A 414 -5.04 -29.67 -41.11
C PRO A 414 -5.22 -31.11 -40.58
N GLN A 415 -4.28 -32.01 -40.86
CA GLN A 415 -4.25 -33.40 -40.36
C GLN A 415 -3.19 -33.65 -39.27
N SER A 416 -2.53 -32.59 -38.79
CA SER A 416 -1.48 -32.72 -37.78
C SER A 416 -2.02 -33.26 -36.45
N ALA A 417 -1.21 -34.09 -35.79
CA ALA A 417 -1.51 -34.59 -34.44
C ALA A 417 -1.55 -33.47 -33.38
N LEU A 418 -1.01 -32.28 -33.70
CA LEU A 418 -1.04 -31.12 -32.81
C LEU A 418 -2.28 -30.23 -32.96
N ASN A 419 -3.15 -30.46 -33.95
CA ASN A 419 -4.22 -29.52 -34.24
C ASN A 419 -5.20 -29.27 -33.09
N GLU A 420 -5.60 -30.33 -32.39
CA GLU A 420 -6.41 -30.21 -31.17
C GLU A 420 -5.67 -29.35 -30.14
N SER A 421 -4.42 -29.68 -29.85
CA SER A 421 -3.61 -29.00 -28.84
C SER A 421 -3.38 -27.52 -29.17
N LEU A 422 -3.11 -27.21 -30.44
CA LEU A 422 -2.89 -25.84 -30.92
C LEU A 422 -4.17 -25.02 -30.98
N ALA A 423 -5.33 -25.62 -31.26
CA ALA A 423 -6.60 -24.91 -31.20
C ALA A 423 -6.90 -24.38 -29.79
N PHE A 424 -6.67 -25.19 -28.74
CA PHE A 424 -6.80 -24.72 -27.35
C PHE A 424 -5.69 -23.72 -26.98
N LEU A 425 -4.46 -23.93 -27.46
CA LEU A 425 -3.33 -23.01 -27.22
C LEU A 425 -3.58 -21.62 -27.85
N GLN A 426 -4.30 -21.54 -28.98
CA GLN A 426 -4.70 -20.27 -29.57
C GLN A 426 -5.54 -19.42 -28.60
N GLY A 427 -6.45 -20.07 -27.87
CA GLY A 427 -7.21 -19.44 -26.79
C GLY A 427 -6.29 -18.93 -25.67
N ASP A 428 -5.29 -19.73 -25.27
CA ASP A 428 -4.31 -19.34 -24.23
C ASP A 428 -3.49 -18.10 -24.64
N PHE A 429 -3.05 -18.03 -25.90
CA PHE A 429 -2.35 -16.87 -26.46
C PHE A 429 -3.22 -15.62 -26.48
N LEU A 430 -4.48 -15.74 -26.92
CA LEU A 430 -5.43 -14.63 -26.93
C LEU A 430 -5.75 -14.17 -25.50
N LEU A 431 -5.90 -15.11 -24.56
CA LEU A 431 -6.14 -14.79 -23.15
C LEU A 431 -4.95 -14.04 -22.52
N ALA A 432 -3.72 -14.48 -22.81
CA ALA A 432 -2.50 -13.80 -22.36
C ALA A 432 -2.39 -12.38 -22.95
N LEU A 433 -2.69 -12.23 -24.25
CA LEU A 433 -2.76 -10.93 -24.91
C LEU A 433 -3.82 -10.02 -24.29
N MET A 434 -5.00 -10.55 -23.95
CA MET A 434 -6.07 -9.80 -23.29
C MET A 434 -5.64 -9.31 -21.91
N LYS A 435 -5.02 -10.20 -21.10
CA LYS A 435 -4.50 -9.87 -19.76
C LYS A 435 -3.36 -8.85 -19.80
N SER A 436 -2.62 -8.75 -20.91
CA SER A 436 -1.57 -7.73 -21.10
C SER A 436 -2.08 -6.30 -21.31
N GLY A 437 -3.40 -6.11 -21.42
CA GLY A 437 -4.04 -4.78 -21.48
C GLY A 437 -5.07 -4.62 -22.60
N ARG A 438 -5.19 -5.60 -23.51
CA ARG A 438 -6.11 -5.58 -24.66
C ARG A 438 -7.49 -6.14 -24.29
N LYS A 439 -8.21 -5.50 -23.36
CA LYS A 439 -9.50 -6.04 -22.86
C LYS A 439 -10.56 -6.21 -23.96
N GLU A 440 -10.47 -5.44 -25.05
CA GLU A 440 -11.41 -5.47 -26.16
C GLU A 440 -11.40 -6.77 -26.98
N ILE A 441 -10.35 -7.59 -26.87
CA ILE A 441 -10.26 -8.87 -27.59
C ILE A 441 -10.95 -10.04 -26.86
N MET A 442 -11.65 -9.77 -25.75
CA MET A 442 -12.44 -10.76 -25.01
C MET A 442 -13.34 -11.64 -25.91
N PRO A 443 -14.10 -11.11 -26.90
CA PRO A 443 -14.90 -11.95 -27.79
C PRO A 443 -14.06 -12.95 -28.61
N GLN A 444 -12.83 -12.60 -28.96
CA GLN A 444 -11.92 -13.48 -29.71
C GLN A 444 -11.41 -14.62 -28.83
N VAL A 445 -11.09 -14.33 -27.56
CA VAL A 445 -10.71 -15.35 -26.56
C VAL A 445 -11.81 -16.39 -26.42
N ILE A 446 -13.04 -15.92 -26.17
CA ILE A 446 -14.20 -16.78 -25.97
C ILE A 446 -14.47 -17.61 -27.23
N ARG A 447 -14.48 -16.96 -28.39
CA ARG A 447 -14.71 -17.63 -29.68
C ARG A 447 -13.67 -18.71 -29.96
N ALA A 448 -12.38 -18.45 -29.72
CA ALA A 448 -11.32 -19.43 -29.96
C ALA A 448 -11.50 -20.70 -29.10
N TYR A 449 -11.80 -20.54 -27.81
CA TYR A 449 -12.08 -21.68 -26.94
C TYR A 449 -13.38 -22.39 -27.29
N GLN A 450 -14.44 -21.66 -27.66
CA GLN A 450 -15.71 -22.25 -28.10
C GLN A 450 -15.54 -23.07 -29.39
N GLU A 451 -14.84 -22.52 -30.39
CA GLU A 451 -14.55 -23.22 -31.65
C GLU A 451 -13.70 -24.47 -31.40
N ALA A 452 -12.68 -24.39 -30.55
CA ALA A 452 -11.87 -25.55 -30.16
C ALA A 452 -12.72 -26.62 -29.44
N ALA A 453 -13.51 -26.23 -28.44
CA ALA A 453 -14.38 -27.15 -27.71
C ALA A 453 -15.46 -27.77 -28.59
N THR A 454 -16.01 -27.03 -29.56
CA THR A 454 -17.01 -27.56 -30.51
C THR A 454 -16.37 -28.54 -31.49
N ARG A 455 -15.20 -28.19 -32.04
CA ARG A 455 -14.49 -29.02 -33.02
C ARG A 455 -13.97 -30.32 -32.40
N PHE A 456 -13.60 -30.28 -31.12
CA PHE A 456 -13.05 -31.40 -30.38
C PHE A 456 -13.91 -31.73 -29.15
N GLU A 457 -15.20 -31.97 -29.37
CA GLU A 457 -16.22 -32.15 -28.31
C GLU A 457 -15.91 -33.25 -27.28
N ASN A 458 -15.18 -34.29 -27.68
CA ASN A 458 -14.78 -35.40 -26.82
C ASN A 458 -13.36 -35.23 -26.24
N SER A 459 -12.74 -34.06 -26.44
CA SER A 459 -11.40 -33.78 -25.92
C SER A 459 -11.42 -33.64 -24.40
N PRO A 460 -10.41 -34.19 -23.69
CA PRO A 460 -10.24 -33.95 -22.26
C PRO A 460 -9.96 -32.47 -21.93
N GLU A 461 -9.68 -31.62 -22.93
CA GLU A 461 -9.40 -30.19 -22.77
C GLU A 461 -10.69 -29.33 -22.79
N VAL A 462 -11.86 -29.90 -23.11
CA VAL A 462 -13.14 -29.17 -23.13
C VAL A 462 -13.46 -28.51 -21.77
N PRO A 463 -13.33 -29.19 -20.61
CA PRO A 463 -13.56 -28.57 -19.31
C PRO A 463 -12.57 -27.44 -19.01
N TYR A 464 -11.32 -27.56 -19.47
CA TYR A 464 -10.32 -26.50 -19.36
C TYR A 464 -10.73 -25.27 -20.17
N ALA A 465 -11.16 -25.45 -21.42
CA ALA A 465 -11.64 -24.36 -22.28
C ALA A 465 -12.86 -23.65 -21.68
N LEU A 466 -13.85 -24.41 -21.18
CA LEU A 466 -15.01 -23.85 -20.48
C LEU A 466 -14.59 -23.07 -19.23
N LEU A 467 -13.61 -23.56 -18.48
CA LEU A 467 -13.08 -22.87 -17.30
C LEU A 467 -12.41 -21.55 -17.70
N LYS A 468 -11.63 -21.53 -18.79
CA LYS A 468 -10.99 -20.31 -19.30
C LYS A 468 -12.00 -19.31 -19.85
N ILE A 469 -13.06 -19.77 -20.52
CA ILE A 469 -14.19 -18.93 -20.92
C ILE A 469 -14.86 -18.30 -19.68
N ALA A 470 -15.14 -19.11 -18.65
CA ALA A 470 -15.74 -18.60 -17.42
C ALA A 470 -14.85 -17.56 -16.71
N GLN A 471 -13.54 -17.82 -16.61
CA GLN A 471 -12.57 -16.88 -16.05
C GLN A 471 -12.49 -15.59 -16.87
N THR A 472 -12.62 -15.68 -18.19
CA THR A 472 -12.66 -14.52 -19.10
C THR A 472 -13.89 -13.67 -18.82
N TYR A 473 -15.07 -14.29 -18.75
CA TYR A 473 -16.31 -13.59 -18.39
C TYR A 473 -16.23 -12.94 -17.00
N ALA A 474 -15.73 -13.66 -15.99
CA ALA A 474 -15.56 -13.14 -14.64
C ALA A 474 -14.61 -11.94 -14.60
N PHE A 475 -13.48 -12.01 -15.32
CA PHE A 475 -12.50 -10.92 -15.41
C PHE A 475 -13.08 -9.64 -16.04
N THR A 476 -14.04 -9.78 -16.95
CA THR A 476 -14.74 -8.64 -17.57
C THR A 476 -16.00 -8.21 -16.82
N GLY A 477 -16.32 -8.84 -15.68
CA GLY A 477 -17.48 -8.52 -14.85
C GLY A 477 -18.80 -9.16 -15.30
N ASP A 478 -18.79 -10.04 -16.31
CA ASP A 478 -19.97 -10.78 -16.77
C ASP A 478 -20.14 -12.07 -15.95
N TYR A 479 -20.54 -11.88 -14.70
CA TYR A 479 -20.58 -12.96 -13.72
C TYR A 479 -21.63 -14.03 -14.03
N TYR A 480 -22.73 -13.71 -14.72
CA TYR A 480 -23.77 -14.68 -15.05
C TYR A 480 -23.34 -15.65 -16.14
N ASN A 481 -22.66 -15.18 -17.19
CA ASN A 481 -22.10 -16.07 -18.20
C ASN A 481 -20.96 -16.92 -17.63
N ALA A 482 -20.17 -16.38 -16.71
CA ALA A 482 -19.18 -17.15 -15.97
C ALA A 482 -19.84 -18.31 -15.19
N LEU A 483 -20.91 -18.03 -14.42
CA LEU A 483 -21.66 -19.04 -13.68
C LEU A 483 -22.24 -20.14 -14.57
N GLY A 484 -22.77 -19.78 -15.74
CA GLY A 484 -23.31 -20.73 -16.72
C GLY A 484 -22.25 -21.74 -17.15
N ASN A 485 -21.09 -21.26 -17.61
CA ASN A 485 -19.98 -22.11 -18.04
C ASN A 485 -19.44 -23.00 -16.92
N LEU A 486 -19.30 -22.46 -15.70
CA LEU A 486 -18.83 -23.24 -14.53
C LEU A 486 -19.82 -24.33 -14.13
N SER A 487 -21.11 -24.05 -14.25
CA SER A 487 -22.17 -25.02 -13.95
C SER A 487 -22.21 -26.15 -14.97
N ILE A 488 -21.91 -25.87 -16.25
CA ILE A 488 -21.75 -26.91 -17.29
C ILE A 488 -20.60 -27.86 -16.92
N ILE A 489 -19.46 -27.33 -16.47
CA ILE A 489 -18.32 -28.16 -16.04
C ILE A 489 -18.74 -29.10 -14.90
N ILE A 490 -19.36 -28.54 -13.87
CA ILE A 490 -19.75 -29.29 -12.67
C ILE A 490 -20.81 -30.35 -12.98
N ALA A 491 -21.76 -30.06 -13.86
CA ALA A 491 -22.84 -30.98 -14.22
C ALA A 491 -22.38 -32.11 -15.15
N ASN A 492 -21.58 -31.77 -16.17
CA ASN A 492 -21.30 -32.69 -17.29
C ASN A 492 -19.92 -33.32 -17.23
N PHE A 493 -18.99 -32.76 -16.44
CA PHE A 493 -17.62 -33.26 -16.29
C PHE A 493 -17.28 -33.49 -14.80
N PRO A 494 -18.04 -34.37 -14.10
CA PRO A 494 -17.91 -34.57 -12.65
C PRO A 494 -16.61 -35.28 -12.23
N LYS A 495 -15.77 -35.68 -13.20
CA LYS A 495 -14.50 -36.39 -12.99
C LYS A 495 -13.40 -35.64 -13.73
N GLY A 496 -12.33 -35.25 -13.04
CA GLY A 496 -11.16 -34.60 -13.66
C GLY A 496 -10.60 -33.47 -12.80
N GLU A 497 -9.37 -33.05 -13.10
CA GLU A 497 -8.63 -32.05 -12.31
C GLU A 497 -9.25 -30.64 -12.36
N HIS A 498 -10.14 -30.38 -13.31
CA HIS A 498 -10.78 -29.07 -13.52
C HIS A 498 -12.00 -28.84 -12.62
N ILE A 499 -12.58 -29.89 -12.02
CA ILE A 499 -13.82 -29.74 -11.23
C ILE A 499 -13.60 -28.91 -9.96
N GLN A 500 -12.51 -29.16 -9.25
CA GLN A 500 -12.07 -28.39 -8.08
C GLN A 500 -11.85 -26.91 -8.42
N ALA A 501 -11.25 -26.63 -9.58
CA ALA A 501 -11.06 -25.26 -10.07
C ALA A 501 -12.39 -24.62 -10.48
N ALA A 502 -13.35 -25.39 -11.03
CA ALA A 502 -14.68 -24.90 -11.37
C ALA A 502 -15.48 -24.53 -10.12
N TYR A 503 -15.51 -25.38 -9.09
CA TYR A 503 -16.13 -25.05 -7.80
C TYR A 503 -15.49 -23.81 -7.16
N LEU A 504 -14.15 -23.77 -7.09
CA LEU A 504 -13.43 -22.61 -6.56
C LEU A 504 -13.76 -21.31 -7.33
N THR A 505 -13.69 -21.34 -8.66
CA THR A 505 -14.00 -20.17 -9.49
C THR A 505 -15.46 -19.75 -9.32
N ARG A 506 -16.38 -20.70 -9.24
CA ARG A 506 -17.81 -20.42 -9.07
C ARG A 506 -18.08 -19.78 -7.72
N GLY A 507 -17.44 -20.25 -6.66
CA GLY A 507 -17.49 -19.62 -5.36
C GLY A 507 -16.99 -18.18 -5.38
N LYS A 508 -15.83 -17.91 -6.02
CA LYS A 508 -15.30 -16.55 -6.18
C LYS A 508 -16.27 -15.64 -6.95
N VAL A 509 -16.86 -16.13 -8.05
CA VAL A 509 -17.86 -15.38 -8.82
C VAL A 509 -19.14 -15.13 -8.02
N GLN A 510 -19.59 -16.10 -7.22
CA GLN A 510 -20.77 -15.96 -6.36
C GLN A 510 -20.58 -14.89 -5.28
N LEU A 511 -19.37 -14.72 -4.74
CA LEU A 511 -19.06 -13.60 -3.85
C LEU A 511 -19.24 -12.24 -4.55
N GLN A 512 -18.79 -12.12 -5.81
CA GLN A 512 -18.94 -10.87 -6.59
C GLN A 512 -20.39 -10.45 -6.81
N ILE A 513 -21.30 -11.42 -6.96
CA ILE A 513 -22.73 -11.15 -7.14
C ILE A 513 -23.54 -11.24 -5.84
N LYS A 514 -22.86 -11.13 -4.68
CA LYS A 514 -23.47 -11.11 -3.35
C LYS A 514 -24.33 -12.36 -3.05
N GLN A 515 -23.80 -13.54 -3.40
CA GLN A 515 -24.37 -14.85 -3.04
C GLN A 515 -23.41 -15.64 -2.14
N PRO A 516 -23.09 -15.13 -0.94
CA PRO A 516 -22.06 -15.70 -0.08
C PRO A 516 -22.38 -17.12 0.40
N GLU A 517 -23.66 -17.44 0.65
CA GLU A 517 -24.03 -18.78 1.14
C GLU A 517 -23.67 -19.87 0.13
N LYS A 518 -23.90 -19.59 -1.17
CA LYS A 518 -23.52 -20.50 -2.25
C LYS A 518 -22.00 -20.56 -2.42
N ALA A 519 -21.33 -19.41 -2.29
CA ALA A 519 -19.87 -19.35 -2.42
C ALA A 519 -19.18 -20.20 -1.36
N ILE A 520 -19.62 -20.07 -0.10
CA ILE A 520 -19.11 -20.86 1.02
C ILE A 520 -19.43 -22.34 0.82
N ALA A 521 -20.59 -22.71 0.28
CA ALA A 521 -20.91 -24.10 -0.05
C ALA A 521 -19.96 -24.67 -1.11
N ASP A 522 -19.67 -23.92 -2.18
CA ASP A 522 -18.72 -24.32 -3.22
C ASP A 522 -17.28 -24.44 -2.67
N PHE A 523 -16.84 -23.52 -1.82
CA PHE A 523 -15.53 -23.62 -1.17
C PHE A 523 -15.44 -24.81 -0.21
N LYS A 524 -16.47 -25.04 0.61
CA LYS A 524 -16.52 -26.22 1.50
C LYS A 524 -16.47 -27.52 0.70
N TYR A 525 -17.17 -27.58 -0.43
CA TYR A 525 -17.10 -28.73 -1.33
C TYR A 525 -15.65 -29.02 -1.75
N VAL A 526 -14.87 -27.99 -2.12
CA VAL A 526 -13.44 -28.14 -2.43
C VAL A 526 -12.65 -28.68 -1.24
N LEU A 527 -12.88 -28.16 -0.04
CA LEU A 527 -12.17 -28.60 1.17
C LEU A 527 -12.51 -30.04 1.58
N GLU A 528 -13.77 -30.46 1.41
CA GLU A 528 -14.25 -31.80 1.79
C GLU A 528 -13.84 -32.87 0.79
N HIS A 529 -13.97 -32.59 -0.51
CA HIS A 529 -13.76 -33.58 -1.57
C HIS A 529 -12.35 -33.53 -2.16
N PHE A 530 -11.66 -32.38 -2.05
CA PHE A 530 -10.30 -32.19 -2.59
C PHE A 530 -9.33 -31.58 -1.54
N PRO A 531 -9.24 -32.10 -0.30
CA PRO A 531 -8.48 -31.49 0.80
C PRO A 531 -6.98 -31.33 0.55
N LYS A 532 -6.39 -32.15 -0.34
CA LYS A 532 -4.97 -32.12 -0.70
C LYS A 532 -4.66 -31.34 -1.97
N SER A 533 -5.68 -30.74 -2.58
CA SER A 533 -5.54 -29.96 -3.80
C SER A 533 -4.80 -28.65 -3.55
N SER A 534 -4.08 -28.14 -4.56
CA SER A 534 -3.55 -26.78 -4.56
C SER A 534 -4.66 -25.73 -4.38
N PHE A 535 -5.90 -26.05 -4.78
CA PHE A 535 -7.06 -25.17 -4.63
C PHE A 535 -7.65 -25.14 -3.22
N ALA A 536 -7.26 -26.07 -2.34
CA ALA A 536 -7.82 -26.11 -0.97
C ALA A 536 -7.44 -24.85 -0.18
N ASN A 537 -6.19 -24.38 -0.27
CA ASN A 537 -5.77 -23.16 0.40
C ASN A 537 -6.40 -21.90 -0.21
N GLU A 538 -6.63 -21.88 -1.53
CA GLU A 538 -7.41 -20.80 -2.15
C GLU A 538 -8.87 -20.79 -1.68
N ALA A 539 -9.49 -21.95 -1.49
CA ALA A 539 -10.85 -22.04 -0.95
C ALA A 539 -10.90 -21.55 0.51
N ARG A 540 -9.90 -21.92 1.34
CA ARG A 540 -9.75 -21.35 2.70
C ARG A 540 -9.58 -19.84 2.65
N TYR A 541 -8.79 -19.34 1.72
CA TYR A 541 -8.55 -17.90 1.56
C TYR A 541 -9.85 -17.16 1.19
N GLY A 542 -10.63 -17.67 0.23
CA GLY A 542 -11.93 -17.10 -0.11
C GLY A 542 -12.93 -17.10 1.05
N ILE A 543 -12.93 -18.15 1.89
CA ILE A 543 -13.73 -18.19 3.12
C ILE A 543 -13.23 -17.14 4.13
N ALA A 544 -11.91 -17.01 4.28
CA ALA A 544 -11.31 -16.02 5.18
C ALA A 544 -11.65 -14.59 4.76
N GLU A 545 -11.54 -14.28 3.47
CA GLU A 545 -11.88 -12.97 2.90
C GLU A 545 -13.36 -12.63 3.15
N TYR A 546 -14.25 -13.60 2.96
CA TYR A 546 -15.67 -13.44 3.29
C TYR A 546 -15.87 -13.10 4.77
N PHE A 547 -15.35 -13.92 5.70
CA PHE A 547 -15.55 -13.68 7.13
C PHE A 547 -14.91 -12.38 7.60
N HIS A 548 -13.77 -12.00 7.02
CA HIS A 548 -13.14 -10.72 7.27
C HIS A 548 -14.05 -9.56 6.84
N SER A 549 -14.67 -9.66 5.66
CA SER A 549 -15.58 -8.63 5.14
C SER A 549 -16.86 -8.47 5.97
N GLU A 550 -17.31 -9.56 6.60
CA GLU A 550 -18.45 -9.58 7.54
C GLU A 550 -18.05 -9.20 8.98
N ALA A 551 -16.81 -8.74 9.18
CA ALA A 551 -16.23 -8.40 10.48
C ALA A 551 -16.21 -9.55 11.50
N VAL A 552 -16.25 -10.80 11.03
CA VAL A 552 -16.11 -12.02 11.83
C VAL A 552 -14.63 -12.44 11.82
N TYR A 553 -13.79 -11.63 12.46
CA TYR A 553 -12.33 -11.73 12.32
C TYR A 553 -11.73 -13.02 12.91
N ASP A 554 -12.34 -13.61 13.93
CA ASP A 554 -11.88 -14.88 14.53
C ASP A 554 -12.01 -16.08 13.57
N GLU A 555 -13.12 -16.14 12.81
CA GLU A 555 -13.33 -17.18 11.79
C GLU A 555 -12.36 -17.00 10.63
N ALA A 556 -12.15 -15.76 10.19
CA ALA A 556 -11.16 -15.43 9.18
C ALA A 556 -9.75 -15.85 9.63
N GLU A 557 -9.38 -15.54 10.87
CA GLU A 557 -8.08 -15.89 11.43
C GLU A 557 -7.83 -17.39 11.46
N ARG A 558 -8.84 -18.17 11.85
CA ARG A 558 -8.74 -19.64 11.83
C ARG A 558 -8.40 -20.15 10.45
N ARG A 559 -9.07 -19.64 9.41
CA ARG A 559 -8.83 -20.06 8.02
C ARG A 559 -7.47 -19.61 7.51
N LEU A 560 -7.02 -18.42 7.88
CA LEU A 560 -5.70 -17.88 7.51
C LEU A 560 -4.56 -18.68 8.16
N LYS A 561 -4.71 -19.10 9.42
CA LYS A 561 -3.76 -19.99 10.12
C LYS A 561 -3.69 -21.38 9.48
N GLU A 562 -4.85 -21.96 9.15
CA GLU A 562 -4.91 -23.26 8.44
C GLU A 562 -4.13 -23.22 7.11
N ILE A 563 -4.13 -22.10 6.39
CA ILE A 563 -3.35 -21.94 5.15
C ILE A 563 -1.85 -22.02 5.45
N GLU A 564 -1.36 -21.27 6.44
CA GLU A 564 0.07 -21.23 6.77
C GLU A 564 0.60 -22.55 7.32
N GLU A 565 -0.23 -23.29 8.07
CA GLU A 565 0.10 -24.64 8.55
C GLU A 565 0.26 -25.63 7.39
N ASN A 566 -0.60 -25.54 6.38
CA ASN A 566 -0.59 -26.44 5.22
C ASN A 566 0.43 -26.04 4.15
N ASP A 567 0.62 -24.74 3.92
CA ASP A 567 1.54 -24.17 2.94
C ASP A 567 2.16 -22.86 3.44
N ARG A 568 3.34 -22.98 4.04
CA ARG A 568 4.12 -21.83 4.54
C ARG A 568 4.59 -20.86 3.45
N ARG A 569 4.52 -21.25 2.17
CA ARG A 569 4.97 -20.43 1.03
C ARG A 569 3.81 -19.91 0.19
N PHE A 570 2.56 -20.10 0.63
CA PHE A 570 1.35 -19.66 -0.07
C PHE A 570 1.43 -18.19 -0.54
N TYR A 571 1.98 -17.31 0.32
CA TYR A 571 2.14 -15.88 0.02
C TYR A 571 3.03 -15.57 -1.19
N LEU A 572 3.86 -16.49 -1.67
CA LEU A 572 4.68 -16.27 -2.88
C LEU A 572 3.84 -16.33 -4.15
N GLN A 573 2.78 -17.13 -4.15
CA GLN A 573 1.85 -17.25 -5.26
C GLN A 573 0.64 -16.33 -5.09
N TYR A 574 0.19 -16.10 -3.85
CA TYR A 574 -0.95 -15.26 -3.49
C TYR A 574 -0.49 -14.14 -2.51
N PRO A 575 0.24 -13.13 -3.00
CA PRO A 575 0.81 -12.07 -2.15
C PRO A 575 -0.23 -11.31 -1.33
N GLU A 576 -1.46 -11.18 -1.84
CA GLU A 576 -2.61 -10.54 -1.19
C GLU A 576 -2.96 -11.16 0.18
N TYR A 577 -2.59 -12.42 0.40
CA TYR A 577 -2.73 -13.12 1.67
C TYR A 577 -2.09 -12.33 2.82
N LEU A 578 -0.89 -11.79 2.63
CA LEU A 578 -0.16 -11.10 3.69
C LEU A 578 -0.91 -9.85 4.15
N PHE A 579 -1.45 -9.08 3.19
CA PHE A 579 -2.22 -7.89 3.51
C PHE A 579 -3.55 -8.23 4.19
N LEU A 580 -4.28 -9.24 3.71
CA LEU A 580 -5.53 -9.66 4.35
C LEU A 580 -5.28 -10.14 5.79
N HIS A 581 -4.24 -10.95 6.00
CA HIS A 581 -3.92 -11.47 7.33
C HIS A 581 -3.49 -10.36 8.28
N ALA A 582 -2.63 -9.44 7.82
CA ALA A 582 -2.26 -8.25 8.60
C ALA A 582 -3.48 -7.43 9.02
N LYS A 583 -4.40 -7.17 8.07
CA LYS A 583 -5.62 -6.41 8.30
C LYS A 583 -6.55 -7.13 9.27
N ASN A 584 -6.68 -8.45 9.16
CA ASN A 584 -7.47 -9.27 10.07
C ASN A 584 -6.96 -9.18 11.52
N LEU A 585 -5.66 -9.39 11.71
CA LEU A 585 -5.00 -9.27 13.02
C LEU A 585 -5.11 -7.85 13.59
N PHE A 586 -5.04 -6.82 12.75
CA PHE A 586 -5.22 -5.44 13.18
C PHE A 586 -6.61 -5.23 13.81
N TYR A 587 -7.67 -5.75 13.19
CA TYR A 587 -9.03 -5.67 13.74
C TYR A 587 -9.24 -6.54 14.98
N LEU A 588 -8.54 -7.67 15.10
CA LEU A 588 -8.45 -8.46 16.33
C LEU A 588 -7.63 -7.76 17.44
N LYS A 589 -7.03 -6.59 17.15
CA LYS A 589 -6.12 -5.86 18.05
C LYS A 589 -4.82 -6.61 18.36
N GLU A 590 -4.48 -7.62 17.58
CA GLU A 590 -3.20 -8.31 17.62
C GLU A 590 -2.15 -7.51 16.83
N TYR A 591 -1.82 -6.31 17.33
CA TYR A 591 -1.04 -5.31 16.59
C TYR A 591 0.38 -5.77 16.25
N ASP A 592 1.03 -6.56 17.10
CA ASP A 592 2.38 -7.08 16.82
C ASP A 592 2.37 -8.08 15.66
N GLY A 593 1.41 -9.01 15.64
CA GLY A 593 1.22 -9.93 14.53
C GLY A 593 0.84 -9.19 13.25
N ALA A 594 -0.13 -8.26 13.32
CA ALA A 594 -0.52 -7.42 12.18
C ALA A 594 0.69 -6.72 11.55
N ARG A 595 1.54 -6.12 12.39
CA ARG A 595 2.76 -5.44 11.98
C ARG A 595 3.75 -6.37 11.28
N GLU A 596 3.92 -7.59 11.77
CA GLU A 596 4.78 -8.60 11.13
C GLU A 596 4.32 -8.89 9.70
N TYR A 597 3.02 -9.15 9.50
CA TYR A 597 2.49 -9.42 8.16
C TYR A 597 2.51 -8.18 7.26
N TYR A 598 2.30 -6.97 7.79
CA TYR A 598 2.49 -5.75 7.01
C TYR A 598 3.94 -5.57 6.57
N PHE A 599 4.93 -5.89 7.40
CA PHE A 599 6.35 -5.88 6.99
C PHE A 599 6.65 -6.95 5.94
N ARG A 600 6.11 -8.16 6.09
CA ARG A 600 6.24 -9.21 5.07
C ARG A 600 5.65 -8.74 3.73
N ALA A 601 4.47 -8.13 3.76
CA ALA A 601 3.81 -7.55 2.58
C ALA A 601 4.68 -6.47 1.92
N LEU A 602 5.18 -5.51 2.72
CA LEU A 602 6.05 -4.43 2.26
C LEU A 602 7.34 -4.96 1.62
N ASN A 603 7.97 -5.97 2.23
CA ASN A 603 9.23 -6.56 1.77
C ASN A 603 9.07 -7.45 0.52
N LEU A 604 7.97 -8.20 0.42
CA LEU A 604 7.69 -9.04 -0.75
C LEU A 604 7.49 -8.17 -2.01
N GLY A 605 6.88 -7.01 -1.84
CA GLY A 605 6.40 -6.20 -2.95
C GLY A 605 5.26 -6.88 -3.71
N ARG A 606 4.78 -6.24 -4.79
CA ARG A 606 3.65 -6.71 -5.61
C ARG A 606 2.36 -6.98 -4.81
N GLN A 607 2.14 -6.17 -3.79
CA GLN A 607 0.93 -6.19 -3.00
C GLN A 607 -0.19 -5.41 -3.71
N PRO A 608 -1.47 -5.75 -3.48
CA PRO A 608 -2.58 -4.89 -3.89
C PRO A 608 -2.45 -3.49 -3.27
N GLU A 609 -2.04 -3.44 -2.00
CA GLU A 609 -1.81 -2.21 -1.26
C GLU A 609 -0.40 -1.67 -1.55
N PRO A 610 -0.25 -0.40 -1.97
CA PRO A 610 1.06 0.18 -2.27
C PRO A 610 1.87 0.46 -1.00
N GLY A 611 3.19 0.61 -1.18
CA GLY A 611 4.15 0.68 -0.08
C GLY A 611 3.98 1.89 0.85
N ASP A 612 3.45 3.01 0.34
CA ASP A 612 3.10 4.19 1.12
C ASP A 612 1.97 3.92 2.13
N LEU A 613 0.94 3.19 1.70
CA LEU A 613 -0.17 2.80 2.56
C LEU A 613 0.24 1.71 3.55
N LEU A 614 1.07 0.74 3.13
CA LEU A 614 1.65 -0.26 4.04
C LEU A 614 2.49 0.38 5.16
N LEU A 615 3.30 1.41 4.84
CA LEU A 615 4.03 2.16 5.86
C LEU A 615 3.09 2.89 6.83
N ALA A 616 2.01 3.50 6.32
CA ALA A 616 1.00 4.13 7.17
C ALA A 616 0.31 3.10 8.08
N HIS A 617 -0.05 1.92 7.57
CA HIS A 617 -0.63 0.84 8.37
C HIS A 617 0.31 0.32 9.46
N ILE A 618 1.61 0.19 9.15
CA ILE A 618 2.63 -0.14 10.17
C ILE A 618 2.66 0.95 11.25
N GLY A 619 2.62 2.23 10.86
CA GLY A 619 2.49 3.34 11.81
C GLY A 619 1.24 3.22 12.67
N ASP A 620 0.08 2.93 12.07
CA ASP A 620 -1.19 2.74 12.76
C ASP A 620 -1.12 1.61 13.81
N THR A 621 -0.37 0.53 13.54
CA THR A 621 -0.16 -0.55 14.54
C THR A 621 0.58 -0.08 15.80
N PHE A 622 1.58 0.81 15.68
CA PHE A 622 2.25 1.42 16.83
C PHE A 622 1.34 2.43 17.53
N PHE A 623 0.62 3.24 16.75
CA PHE A 623 -0.27 4.26 17.28
C PHE A 623 -1.37 3.65 18.16
N GLN A 624 -1.99 2.55 17.74
CA GLN A 624 -3.02 1.85 18.53
C GLN A 624 -2.47 1.23 19.84
N GLN A 625 -1.16 1.01 19.93
CA GLN A 625 -0.48 0.60 21.16
C GLN A 625 0.03 1.80 21.99
N GLU A 626 -0.40 3.02 21.68
CA GLU A 626 0.05 4.27 22.31
C GLU A 626 1.55 4.58 22.13
N ARG A 627 2.21 3.88 21.19
CA ARG A 627 3.65 4.02 20.87
C ARG A 627 3.85 5.11 19.82
N ASN A 628 3.56 6.35 20.21
CA ASN A 628 3.48 7.50 19.29
C ASN A 628 4.83 7.84 18.62
N GLU A 629 5.96 7.66 19.31
CA GLU A 629 7.28 7.93 18.74
C GLU A 629 7.61 6.96 17.59
N GLU A 630 7.35 5.67 17.78
CA GLU A 630 7.54 4.67 16.73
C GLU A 630 6.55 4.86 15.58
N ALA A 631 5.28 5.14 15.88
CA ALA A 631 4.28 5.45 14.86
C ALA A 631 4.73 6.61 13.98
N GLY A 632 5.21 7.70 14.60
CA GLY A 632 5.72 8.88 13.92
C GLY A 632 6.85 8.58 12.93
N LYS A 633 7.74 7.63 13.24
CA LYS A 633 8.83 7.22 12.32
C LYS A 633 8.28 6.60 11.04
N PHE A 634 7.29 5.72 11.13
CA PHE A 634 6.71 5.07 9.94
C PHE A 634 5.84 6.01 9.11
N TYR A 635 5.09 6.90 9.78
CA TYR A 635 4.41 7.98 9.07
C TYR A 635 5.39 8.89 8.33
N GLN A 636 6.50 9.27 8.96
CA GLN A 636 7.53 10.08 8.30
C GLN A 636 8.17 9.35 7.12
N LEU A 637 8.41 8.05 7.22
CA LEU A 637 8.89 7.25 6.08
C LEU A 637 7.90 7.28 4.91
N ALA A 638 6.59 7.15 5.17
CA ALA A 638 5.59 7.27 4.11
C ALA A 638 5.67 8.64 3.41
N VAL A 639 5.82 9.71 4.19
CA VAL A 639 5.96 11.10 3.67
C VAL A 639 7.25 11.31 2.89
N ASP A 640 8.38 10.83 3.39
CA ASP A 640 9.70 11.08 2.80
C ASP A 640 9.89 10.33 1.48
N TYR A 641 9.43 9.08 1.41
CA TYR A 641 9.58 8.23 0.22
C TYR A 641 8.46 8.45 -0.81
N TYR A 642 7.27 8.85 -0.38
CA TYR A 642 6.08 8.97 -1.24
C TYR A 642 5.34 10.29 -1.07
N PRO A 643 6.00 11.46 -1.14
CA PRO A 643 5.44 12.73 -0.68
C PRO A 643 4.12 13.15 -1.33
N GLN A 644 3.81 12.69 -2.54
CA GLN A 644 2.58 13.03 -3.28
C GLN A 644 1.54 11.90 -3.29
N SER A 645 1.74 10.84 -2.52
CA SER A 645 0.83 9.69 -2.51
C SER A 645 -0.29 9.84 -1.49
N GLU A 646 -1.31 9.00 -1.62
CA GLU A 646 -2.42 8.92 -0.68
C GLU A 646 -1.94 8.49 0.72
N GLY A 647 -1.07 7.48 0.81
CA GLY A 647 -0.51 7.03 2.09
C GLY A 647 0.29 8.13 2.80
N ALA A 648 1.03 8.95 2.05
CA ALA A 648 1.72 10.11 2.63
C ALA A 648 0.72 11.17 3.15
N ALA A 649 -0.36 11.44 2.42
CA ALA A 649 -1.38 12.40 2.90
C ALA A 649 -2.05 11.91 4.20
N ILE A 650 -2.38 10.61 4.28
CA ILE A 650 -2.90 9.99 5.51
C ILE A 650 -1.86 10.09 6.64
N ALA A 651 -0.60 9.76 6.37
CA ALA A 651 0.48 9.85 7.33
C ALA A 651 0.68 11.28 7.86
N ARG A 652 0.60 12.30 7.01
CA ARG A 652 0.66 13.72 7.45
C ARG A 652 -0.51 14.08 8.35
N ILE A 653 -1.72 13.61 8.06
CA ILE A 653 -2.88 13.81 8.94
C ILE A 653 -2.64 13.17 10.32
N ARG A 654 -2.04 11.97 10.37
CA ARG A 654 -1.69 11.29 11.63
C ARG A 654 -0.65 12.09 12.43
N LEU A 655 0.43 12.52 11.77
CA LEU A 655 1.46 13.37 12.37
C LEU A 655 0.90 14.69 12.88
N ALA A 656 0.02 15.34 12.11
CA ALA A 656 -0.64 16.59 12.49
C ALA A 656 -1.54 16.42 13.72
N GLY A 657 -2.24 15.28 13.84
CA GLY A 657 -3.06 14.97 15.02
C GLY A 657 -2.23 14.85 16.30
N ALA A 658 -1.04 14.25 16.20
CA ALA A 658 -0.12 14.08 17.31
C ALA A 658 0.63 15.39 17.69
N ALA A 659 0.81 16.31 16.74
CA ALA A 659 1.47 17.59 16.97
C ALA A 659 0.62 18.55 17.82
N SER A 660 1.25 19.58 18.40
CA SER A 660 0.56 20.71 19.01
C SER A 660 0.10 21.71 17.95
N GLY A 661 -1.11 22.26 18.09
CA GLY A 661 -1.65 23.21 17.12
C GLY A 661 -2.15 22.56 15.83
N VAL A 662 -2.32 23.38 14.79
CA VAL A 662 -3.02 23.00 13.55
C VAL A 662 -2.19 23.13 12.28
N SER A 663 -0.93 23.55 12.37
CA SER A 663 -0.08 23.82 11.19
C SER A 663 0.04 22.60 10.28
N GLY A 664 0.25 21.41 10.85
CA GLY A 664 0.34 20.17 10.07
C GLY A 664 -0.94 19.86 9.29
N PHE A 665 -2.12 20.21 9.82
CA PHE A 665 -3.37 20.05 9.06
C PHE A 665 -3.51 21.09 7.96
N GLN A 666 -3.07 22.33 8.19
CA GLN A 666 -3.07 23.40 7.19
C GLN A 666 -2.20 23.03 5.98
N GLU A 667 -1.05 22.38 6.20
CA GLU A 667 -0.20 21.88 5.14
C GLU A 667 -0.91 20.83 4.26
N VAL A 668 -1.63 19.88 4.88
CA VAL A 668 -2.41 18.87 4.12
C VAL A 668 -3.55 19.51 3.33
N VAL A 669 -4.25 20.47 3.93
CA VAL A 669 -5.36 21.20 3.30
C VAL A 669 -4.89 22.10 2.15
N GLY A 670 -3.67 22.65 2.25
CA GLY A 670 -3.08 23.51 1.23
C GLY A 670 -2.54 22.76 0.01
N ASP A 671 -2.26 21.48 0.14
CA ASP A 671 -1.79 20.61 -0.96
C ASP A 671 -2.94 20.19 -1.89
N ASN A 672 -2.60 19.82 -3.13
CA ASN A 672 -3.55 19.29 -4.11
C ASN A 672 -3.91 17.81 -3.80
N VAL A 673 -4.44 17.55 -2.60
CA VAL A 673 -4.85 16.22 -2.14
C VAL A 673 -6.26 15.88 -2.64
N PRO A 674 -6.58 14.59 -2.83
CA PRO A 674 -7.94 14.16 -3.15
C PRO A 674 -8.98 14.73 -2.19
N LYS A 675 -10.14 15.14 -2.72
CA LYS A 675 -11.22 15.78 -1.96
C LYS A 675 -11.61 15.02 -0.67
N PRO A 676 -11.73 13.68 -0.65
CA PRO A 676 -12.04 12.96 0.59
C PRO A 676 -11.00 13.16 1.70
N ILE A 677 -9.71 13.19 1.33
CA ILE A 677 -8.60 13.38 2.27
C ILE A 677 -8.57 14.82 2.77
N HIS A 678 -8.79 15.78 1.86
CA HIS A 678 -8.95 17.20 2.20
C HIS A 678 -10.06 17.39 3.24
N ASP A 679 -11.24 16.82 3.00
CA ASP A 679 -12.42 16.99 3.85
C ASP A 679 -12.20 16.36 5.25
N ILE A 680 -11.54 15.20 5.31
CA ILE A 680 -11.13 14.56 6.57
C ILE A 680 -10.09 15.40 7.32
N ALA A 681 -9.11 15.98 6.61
CA ALA A 681 -8.09 16.84 7.21
C ALA A 681 -8.72 18.08 7.85
N MET A 682 -9.66 18.74 7.16
CA MET A 682 -10.39 19.88 7.71
C MET A 682 -11.24 19.53 8.94
N LEU A 683 -11.92 18.38 8.93
CA LEU A 683 -12.70 17.95 10.10
C LEU A 683 -11.79 17.68 11.30
N LYS A 684 -10.67 16.97 11.10
CA LYS A 684 -9.69 16.71 12.17
C LYS A 684 -9.02 17.99 12.66
N MET A 685 -8.76 18.95 11.77
CA MET A 685 -8.27 20.28 12.13
C MET A 685 -9.27 21.02 13.03
N ALA A 686 -10.55 21.07 12.65
CA ALA A 686 -11.59 21.68 13.47
C ALA A 686 -11.72 20.99 14.83
N ARG A 687 -11.59 19.66 14.88
CA ARG A 687 -11.60 18.90 16.13
C ARG A 687 -10.43 19.29 17.03
N LYS A 688 -9.23 19.41 16.47
CA LYS A 688 -8.04 19.88 17.19
C LYS A 688 -8.26 21.28 17.78
N GLN A 689 -8.81 22.20 16.99
CA GLN A 689 -9.16 23.56 17.46
C GLN A 689 -10.16 23.52 18.60
N TYR A 690 -11.18 22.66 18.52
CA TYR A 690 -12.16 22.47 19.57
C TYR A 690 -11.51 21.96 20.87
N ASP A 691 -10.67 20.92 20.78
CA ASP A 691 -9.98 20.34 21.94
C ASP A 691 -8.99 21.35 22.58
N GLU A 692 -8.40 22.23 21.78
CA GLU A 692 -7.57 23.38 22.23
C GLU A 692 -8.38 24.60 22.68
N ARG A 693 -9.72 24.49 22.79
CA ARG A 693 -10.66 25.56 23.19
C ARG A 693 -10.68 26.79 22.26
N GLN A 694 -10.22 26.64 21.03
CA GLN A 694 -10.27 27.65 19.98
C GLN A 694 -11.61 27.55 19.21
N TYR A 695 -12.73 27.68 19.91
CA TYR A 695 -14.07 27.37 19.38
C TYR A 695 -14.44 28.23 18.17
N ALA A 696 -14.15 29.53 18.18
CA ALA A 696 -14.39 30.42 17.04
C ALA A 696 -13.64 29.97 15.77
N ALA A 697 -12.39 29.51 15.91
CA ALA A 697 -11.60 29.00 14.80
C ALA A 697 -12.14 27.66 14.28
N ALA A 698 -12.54 26.76 15.20
CA ALA A 698 -13.19 25.49 14.86
C ALA A 698 -14.46 25.72 14.02
N LEU A 699 -15.31 26.67 14.45
CA LEU A 699 -16.55 27.04 13.74
C LEU A 699 -16.26 27.54 12.32
N GLN A 700 -15.25 28.41 12.15
CA GLN A 700 -14.85 28.90 10.83
C GLN A 700 -14.37 27.77 9.90
N THR A 701 -13.59 26.82 10.42
CA THR A 701 -13.13 25.66 9.65
C THR A 701 -14.31 24.76 9.24
N LEU A 702 -15.25 24.53 10.15
CA LEU A 702 -16.44 23.70 9.91
C LEU A 702 -17.41 24.35 8.92
N GLU A 703 -17.59 25.68 8.96
CA GLU A 703 -18.38 26.42 7.97
C GLU A 703 -17.83 26.19 6.57
N LYS A 704 -16.52 26.36 6.39
CA LYS A 704 -15.86 26.09 5.10
C LYS A 704 -16.09 24.65 4.66
N LEU A 705 -15.87 23.68 5.54
CA LEU A 705 -16.13 22.26 5.24
C LEU A 705 -17.57 22.02 4.80
N MET A 706 -18.55 22.49 5.57
CA MET A 706 -19.97 22.26 5.29
C MET A 706 -20.44 22.90 3.98
N THR A 707 -19.86 24.05 3.57
CA THR A 707 -20.16 24.66 2.26
C THR A 707 -19.65 23.84 1.08
N GLN A 708 -18.56 23.08 1.27
CA GLN A 708 -17.94 22.25 0.23
C GLN A 708 -18.54 20.83 0.14
N LEU A 709 -19.22 20.39 1.20
CA LEU A 709 -19.91 19.09 1.29
C LEU A 709 -21.28 19.13 0.57
N THR A 710 -21.26 18.70 -0.70
CA THR A 710 -22.42 18.69 -1.60
C THR A 710 -23.40 17.54 -1.37
N THR A 711 -22.98 16.42 -0.75
CA THR A 711 -23.81 15.23 -0.53
C THR A 711 -24.07 14.95 0.96
N PRO A 712 -25.26 14.47 1.34
CA PRO A 712 -25.50 13.92 2.69
C PRO A 712 -24.61 12.70 2.95
N GLY A 713 -24.00 12.63 4.13
CA GLY A 713 -23.12 11.53 4.52
C GLY A 713 -22.72 11.61 5.99
N ASP A 714 -22.06 10.58 6.51
CA ASP A 714 -21.66 10.51 7.92
C ASP A 714 -20.68 11.63 8.29
N LEU A 715 -19.77 11.99 7.38
CA LEU A 715 -18.87 13.14 7.56
C LEU A 715 -19.63 14.45 7.75
N LYS A 716 -20.71 14.67 6.99
CA LYS A 716 -21.56 15.86 7.11
C LYS A 716 -22.30 15.89 8.45
N LYS A 717 -22.77 14.73 8.94
CA LYS A 717 -23.39 14.62 10.27
C LYS A 717 -22.38 14.90 11.38
N GLU A 718 -21.17 14.37 11.25
CA GLU A 718 -20.10 14.55 12.23
C GLU A 718 -19.64 16.02 12.28
N ALA A 719 -19.42 16.64 11.12
CA ALA A 719 -19.12 18.07 11.03
C ALA A 719 -20.23 18.94 11.65
N ALA A 720 -21.49 18.62 11.39
CA ALA A 720 -22.63 19.32 11.98
C ALA A 720 -22.72 19.14 13.51
N ALA A 721 -22.45 17.93 14.02
CA ALA A 721 -22.43 17.66 15.45
C ALA A 721 -21.29 18.42 16.15
N LEU A 722 -20.09 18.41 15.58
CA LEU A 722 -18.95 19.17 16.11
C LEU A 722 -19.20 20.68 16.02
N TYR A 723 -19.86 21.15 14.96
CA TYR A 723 -20.27 22.55 14.82
C TYR A 723 -21.23 22.98 15.93
N ALA A 724 -22.25 22.17 16.21
CA ALA A 724 -23.20 22.45 17.30
C ALA A 724 -22.49 22.50 18.67
N ALA A 725 -21.60 21.56 18.95
CA ALA A 725 -20.82 21.53 20.19
C ALA A 725 -19.90 22.76 20.32
N ALA A 726 -19.17 23.11 19.25
CA ALA A 726 -18.30 24.30 19.24
C ALA A 726 -19.09 25.59 19.42
N LEU A 727 -20.30 25.68 18.84
CA LEU A 727 -21.16 26.84 18.94
C LEU A 727 -21.65 27.04 20.38
N GLU A 728 -22.07 25.97 21.04
CA GLU A 728 -22.54 26.01 22.42
C GLU A 728 -21.43 26.48 23.38
N GLU A 729 -20.23 25.93 23.27
CA GLU A 729 -19.10 26.33 24.12
C GLU A 729 -18.65 27.77 23.84
N GLU A 730 -18.67 28.24 22.59
CA GLU A 730 -18.35 29.63 22.28
C GLU A 730 -19.39 30.61 22.85
N PHE A 731 -20.69 30.27 22.75
CA PHE A 731 -21.76 31.07 23.35
C PHE A 731 -21.62 31.14 24.86
N LYS A 732 -21.37 29.99 25.50
CA LYS A 732 -21.16 29.90 26.94
C LYS A 732 -19.94 30.71 27.37
N ARG A 733 -18.83 30.65 26.62
CA ARG A 733 -17.62 31.44 26.88
C ARG A 733 -17.91 32.94 26.84
N LEU A 734 -18.53 33.42 25.77
CA LEU A 734 -18.89 34.85 25.60
C LEU A 734 -19.89 35.31 26.65
N PHE A 735 -20.90 34.49 26.94
CA PHE A 735 -21.94 34.79 27.93
C PHE A 735 -21.37 34.92 29.34
N GLN A 736 -20.51 33.98 29.74
CA GLN A 736 -19.85 34.00 31.06
C GLN A 736 -18.85 35.15 31.19
N ALA A 737 -18.22 35.58 30.09
CA ALA A 737 -17.36 36.74 30.05
C ALA A 737 -18.11 38.08 30.05
N GLY A 738 -19.45 38.07 30.00
CA GLY A 738 -20.26 39.30 29.88
C GLY A 738 -20.15 40.00 28.52
N GLN A 739 -19.56 39.33 27.51
CA GLN A 739 -19.37 39.86 26.16
C GLN A 739 -20.66 39.70 25.32
N TYR A 740 -21.76 40.27 25.79
CA TYR A 740 -23.09 40.07 25.18
C TYR A 740 -23.20 40.68 23.78
N GLU A 741 -22.55 41.81 23.52
CA GLU A 741 -22.50 42.45 22.19
C GLU A 741 -21.79 41.55 21.17
N GLU A 742 -20.64 40.99 21.55
CA GLU A 742 -19.90 40.03 20.71
C GLU A 742 -20.72 38.77 20.43
N LEU A 743 -21.41 38.22 21.45
CA LEU A 743 -22.28 37.05 21.28
C LEU A 743 -23.41 37.32 20.27
N VAL A 744 -24.09 38.45 20.41
CA VAL A 744 -25.15 38.86 19.46
C VAL A 744 -24.59 39.07 18.06
N GLY A 745 -23.45 39.76 17.92
CA GLY A 745 -22.77 39.95 16.65
C GLY A 745 -22.36 38.63 16.00
N PHE A 746 -21.83 37.70 16.81
CA PHE A 746 -21.44 36.37 16.38
C PHE A 746 -22.62 35.59 15.81
N TYR A 747 -23.77 35.60 16.48
CA TYR A 747 -25.00 34.97 15.98
C TYR A 747 -25.48 35.59 14.66
N ARG A 748 -25.60 36.93 14.62
CA ARG A 748 -26.12 37.66 13.44
C ARG A 748 -25.30 37.41 12.18
N SER A 749 -23.98 37.37 12.32
CA SER A 749 -23.07 37.10 11.18
C SER A 749 -23.30 35.74 10.52
N ARG A 750 -24.03 34.82 11.19
CA ARG A 750 -24.26 33.44 10.78
C ARG A 750 -25.76 33.08 10.72
N GLU A 751 -26.62 34.10 10.80
CA GLU A 751 -28.06 33.95 10.78
C GLU A 751 -28.52 33.37 9.43
N GLY A 752 -29.22 32.23 9.45
CA GLY A 752 -29.65 31.50 8.24
C GLY A 752 -28.68 30.41 7.76
N GLN A 753 -27.43 30.37 8.23
CA GLN A 753 -26.45 29.30 7.94
C GLN A 753 -26.29 28.32 9.10
N ILE A 754 -26.52 28.78 10.33
CA ILE A 754 -26.65 27.90 11.50
C ILE A 754 -27.98 27.17 11.36
N PRO A 755 -28.01 25.82 11.19
CA PRO A 755 -29.20 25.11 11.60
C PRO A 755 -29.32 25.42 13.08
N VAL A 756 -30.34 26.19 13.46
CA VAL A 756 -30.74 26.38 14.85
C VAL A 756 -31.24 25.00 15.30
N ALA A 757 -30.28 24.10 15.50
CA ALA A 757 -30.45 22.74 15.93
C ALA A 757 -30.64 22.81 17.46
N ALA A 758 -31.80 23.34 17.82
CA ALA A 758 -32.62 22.89 18.94
C ALA A 758 -31.95 22.69 20.32
N ASN A 759 -30.85 23.36 20.66
CA ASN A 759 -30.46 23.48 22.05
C ASN A 759 -31.13 24.72 22.65
N SER A 760 -32.25 24.50 23.34
CA SER A 760 -33.00 25.53 24.06
C SER A 760 -32.12 26.32 25.05
N GLY A 761 -31.02 25.72 25.54
CA GLY A 761 -30.02 26.42 26.36
C GLY A 761 -29.25 27.51 25.60
N VAL A 762 -28.81 27.25 24.36
CA VAL A 762 -28.09 28.23 23.53
C VAL A 762 -29.01 29.38 23.13
N LEU A 763 -30.26 29.08 22.76
CA LEU A 763 -31.27 30.09 22.47
C LEU A 763 -31.59 30.95 23.70
N LEU A 764 -31.63 30.35 24.89
CA LEU A 764 -31.81 31.08 26.13
C LEU A 764 -30.63 32.04 26.42
N MET A 765 -29.37 31.59 26.26
CA MET A 765 -28.19 32.47 26.39
C MET A 765 -28.23 33.63 25.39
N LEU A 766 -28.63 33.36 24.15
CA LEU A 766 -28.77 34.39 23.11
C LEU A 766 -29.87 35.40 23.44
N ALA A 767 -31.04 34.93 23.87
CA ALA A 767 -32.15 35.80 24.26
C ALA A 767 -31.77 36.68 25.46
N GLN A 768 -31.05 36.13 26.43
CA GLN A 768 -30.50 36.87 27.56
C GLN A 768 -29.44 37.89 27.11
N ALA A 769 -28.53 37.53 26.20
CA ALA A 769 -27.55 38.48 25.65
C ALA A 769 -28.23 39.65 24.91
N TYR A 770 -29.31 39.39 24.15
CA TYR A 770 -30.13 40.45 23.57
C TYR A 770 -30.78 41.35 24.63
N HIS A 771 -31.28 40.75 25.72
CA HIS A 771 -31.86 41.50 26.84
C HIS A 771 -30.82 42.41 27.51
N GLU A 772 -29.64 41.88 27.86
CA GLU A 772 -28.57 42.66 28.50
C GLU A 772 -28.05 43.79 27.57
N ASN A 773 -28.10 43.58 26.25
CA ASN A 773 -27.84 44.61 25.24
C ASN A 773 -29.02 45.60 25.01
N ARG A 774 -30.09 45.54 25.83
CA ARG A 774 -31.30 46.37 25.72
C ARG A 774 -32.06 46.23 24.39
N GLN A 775 -31.88 45.13 23.70
CA GLN A 775 -32.56 44.80 22.44
C GLN A 775 -33.77 43.91 22.74
N TYR A 776 -34.74 44.45 23.48
CA TYR A 776 -35.82 43.67 24.09
C TYR A 776 -36.76 43.01 23.06
N ARG A 777 -37.09 43.68 21.95
CA ARG A 777 -37.86 43.05 20.86
C ARG A 777 -37.19 41.80 20.30
N GLN A 778 -35.89 41.89 20.04
CA GLN A 778 -35.10 40.77 19.51
C GLN A 778 -35.00 39.66 20.57
N ALA A 779 -34.77 40.01 21.83
CA ALA A 779 -34.77 39.06 22.95
C ALA A 779 -36.08 38.26 22.98
N LEU A 780 -37.23 38.92 22.93
CA LEU A 780 -38.55 38.30 22.92
C LEU A 780 -38.76 37.38 21.70
N ALA A 781 -38.31 37.79 20.52
CA ALA A 781 -38.38 36.97 19.32
C ALA A 781 -37.53 35.68 19.43
N VAL A 782 -36.39 35.73 20.13
CA VAL A 782 -35.57 34.54 20.40
C VAL A 782 -36.18 33.69 21.52
N PHE A 783 -36.68 34.29 22.60
CA PHE A 783 -37.36 33.56 23.68
C PHE A 783 -38.53 32.70 23.15
N GLN A 784 -39.30 33.22 22.20
CA GLN A 784 -40.40 32.46 21.58
C GLN A 784 -39.95 31.21 20.82
N LYS A 785 -38.67 31.13 20.42
CA LYS A 785 -38.08 29.96 19.76
C LYS A 785 -37.59 28.90 20.76
N VAL A 786 -37.48 29.24 22.05
CA VAL A 786 -37.00 28.33 23.10
C VAL A 786 -38.09 27.30 23.42
N LYS A 787 -37.76 26.01 23.37
CA LYS A 787 -38.67 24.94 23.78
C LYS A 787 -38.50 24.69 25.27
N THR A 788 -39.45 25.17 26.06
CA THR A 788 -39.38 25.10 27.54
C THR A 788 -39.38 23.67 28.10
N ALA A 789 -39.79 22.67 27.31
CA ALA A 789 -39.74 21.25 27.69
C ALA A 789 -38.31 20.70 27.78
N ASP A 790 -37.35 21.34 27.08
CA ASP A 790 -35.96 20.91 27.03
C ASP A 790 -35.11 21.57 28.14
N LEU A 791 -35.70 22.47 28.93
CA LEU A 791 -34.99 23.23 29.98
C LEU A 791 -35.05 22.50 31.33
N THR A 792 -33.94 22.53 32.06
CA THR A 792 -33.94 22.15 33.49
C THR A 792 -34.77 23.15 34.29
N PRO A 793 -35.27 22.80 35.49
CA PRO A 793 -36.00 23.73 36.35
C PRO A 793 -35.27 25.06 36.56
N GLU A 794 -33.94 25.03 36.73
CA GLU A 794 -33.10 26.20 36.92
C GLU A 794 -33.10 27.11 35.67
N LEU A 795 -32.93 26.53 34.49
CA LEU A 795 -32.97 27.29 33.23
C LEU A 795 -34.39 27.79 32.91
N LYS A 796 -35.41 27.03 33.31
CA LYS A 796 -36.81 27.41 33.13
C LYS A 796 -37.18 28.63 33.98
N SER A 797 -36.72 28.70 35.23
CA SER A 797 -36.88 29.89 36.07
C SER A 797 -36.24 31.13 35.44
N LYS A 798 -34.99 30.99 34.96
CA LYS A 798 -34.26 32.08 34.28
C LYS A 798 -34.93 32.51 32.97
N TYR A 799 -35.48 31.56 32.21
CA TYR A 799 -36.27 31.85 31.00
C TYR A 799 -37.49 32.71 31.33
N VAL A 800 -38.30 32.29 32.31
CA VAL A 800 -39.52 33.02 32.70
C VAL A 800 -39.17 34.42 33.20
N LEU A 801 -38.17 34.54 34.09
CA LEU A 801 -37.72 35.82 34.64
C LEU A 801 -37.28 36.78 33.53
N LYS A 802 -36.28 36.40 32.74
CA LYS A 802 -35.69 37.30 31.74
C LYS A 802 -36.64 37.63 30.59
N MET A 803 -37.52 36.71 30.21
CA MET A 803 -38.57 36.99 29.23
C MET A 803 -39.62 37.96 29.80
N ALA A 804 -40.02 37.80 31.06
CA ALA A 804 -40.95 38.72 31.71
C ALA A 804 -40.37 40.13 31.88
N GLU A 805 -39.09 40.23 32.27
CA GLU A 805 -38.34 41.50 32.30
C GLU A 805 -38.32 42.15 30.92
N SER A 806 -38.02 41.37 29.87
CA SER A 806 -38.00 41.88 28.49
C SER A 806 -39.38 42.40 28.04
N TYR A 807 -40.48 41.72 28.37
CA TYR A 807 -41.83 42.23 28.11
C TYR A 807 -42.13 43.52 28.90
N PHE A 808 -41.66 43.60 30.15
CA PHE A 808 -41.88 44.78 30.98
C PHE A 808 -41.15 46.01 30.44
N GLU A 809 -39.88 45.86 30.07
CA GLU A 809 -39.05 46.93 29.50
C GLU A 809 -39.53 47.37 28.12
N GLU A 810 -40.05 46.46 27.30
CA GLU A 810 -40.69 46.78 26.00
C GLU A 810 -42.06 47.47 26.16
N GLY A 811 -42.59 47.56 27.38
CA GLY A 811 -43.89 48.20 27.69
C GLY A 811 -45.09 47.26 27.63
N GLU A 812 -44.91 45.96 27.38
CA GLU A 812 -45.95 44.94 27.33
C GLU A 812 -46.28 44.36 28.72
N SER A 813 -46.57 45.24 29.69
CA SER A 813 -46.77 44.88 31.10
C SER A 813 -47.88 43.83 31.36
N LYS A 814 -48.89 43.72 30.48
CA LYS A 814 -49.91 42.66 30.59
C LYS A 814 -49.33 41.26 30.33
N LYS A 815 -48.54 41.11 29.26
CA LYS A 815 -47.93 39.80 28.92
C LYS A 815 -46.88 39.40 29.95
N SER A 816 -46.12 40.36 30.47
CA SER A 816 -45.18 40.13 31.58
C SER A 816 -45.91 39.59 32.83
N GLU A 817 -47.03 40.22 33.23
CA GLU A 817 -47.81 39.78 34.38
C GLU A 817 -48.37 38.36 34.21
N GLU A 818 -48.97 38.07 33.05
CA GLU A 818 -49.51 36.74 32.74
C GLU A 818 -48.43 35.66 32.80
N LEU A 819 -47.26 35.94 32.24
CA LEU A 819 -46.12 35.02 32.25
C LEU A 819 -45.60 34.76 33.67
N LEU A 820 -45.46 35.81 34.49
CA LEU A 820 -45.00 35.69 35.88
C LEU A 820 -46.00 34.93 36.75
N LYS A 821 -47.30 35.21 36.62
CA LYS A 821 -48.35 34.47 37.36
C LYS A 821 -48.35 32.99 36.99
N LYS A 822 -48.17 32.68 35.71
CA LYS A 822 -48.02 31.30 35.25
C LYS A 822 -46.77 30.65 35.84
N GLY A 823 -45.63 31.33 35.83
CA GLY A 823 -44.38 30.85 36.41
C GLY A 823 -44.47 30.58 37.91
N LEU A 824 -45.14 31.44 38.67
CA LEU A 824 -45.37 31.27 40.11
C LEU A 824 -46.30 30.09 40.45
N ALA A 825 -47.18 29.69 39.52
CA ALA A 825 -48.00 28.49 39.66
C ALA A 825 -47.22 27.19 39.36
N GLU A 826 -46.03 27.30 38.77
CA GLU A 826 -45.13 26.17 38.51
C GLU A 826 -44.13 25.98 39.66
N ARG A 827 -43.67 24.73 39.86
CA ARG A 827 -42.66 24.39 40.86
C ARG A 827 -41.26 24.78 40.36
N LEU A 828 -40.95 26.07 40.46
CA LEU A 828 -39.66 26.68 40.10
C LEU A 828 -38.78 26.90 41.33
N LEU A 829 -37.55 27.40 41.12
CA LEU A 829 -36.61 27.67 42.20
C LEU A 829 -37.16 28.73 43.18
N PRO A 830 -37.08 28.51 44.51
CA PRO A 830 -37.69 29.42 45.50
C PRO A 830 -37.15 30.86 45.47
N ASP A 831 -35.85 31.08 45.23
CA ASP A 831 -35.26 32.42 45.09
C ASP A 831 -35.76 33.12 43.82
N ASP A 832 -35.84 32.40 42.70
CA ASP A 832 -36.39 32.94 41.46
C ASP A 832 -37.89 33.25 41.57
N GLN A 833 -38.67 32.49 42.34
CA GLN A 833 -40.06 32.83 42.66
C GLN A 833 -40.16 34.15 43.44
N GLN A 834 -39.22 34.43 44.34
CA GLN A 834 -39.15 35.73 45.02
C GLN A 834 -38.82 36.86 44.02
N ARG A 835 -37.85 36.65 43.11
CA ARG A 835 -37.54 37.61 42.03
C ARG A 835 -38.75 37.90 41.15
N MET A 836 -39.50 36.86 40.75
CA MET A 836 -40.73 36.99 39.96
C MET A 836 -41.78 37.84 40.68
N THR A 837 -41.93 37.63 41.99
CA THR A 837 -42.87 38.38 42.84
C THR A 837 -42.48 39.85 42.94
N LEU A 838 -41.18 40.16 43.03
CA LEU A 838 -40.70 41.55 43.00
C LEU A 838 -41.00 42.24 41.66
N ILE A 839 -40.85 41.53 40.53
CA ILE A 839 -41.20 42.07 39.21
C ILE A 839 -42.72 42.32 39.09
N LEU A 840 -43.56 41.41 39.60
CA LEU A 840 -45.01 41.63 39.70
C LEU A 840 -45.35 42.87 40.52
N GLY A 841 -44.66 43.08 41.65
CA GLY A 841 -44.79 44.31 42.44
C GLY A 841 -44.53 45.58 41.63
N ARG A 842 -43.46 45.58 40.81
CA ARG A 842 -43.14 46.67 39.87
C ARG A 842 -44.24 46.90 38.83
N ILE A 843 -44.82 45.84 38.30
CA ILE A 843 -45.91 45.92 37.33
C ILE A 843 -47.17 46.53 37.97
N PHE A 844 -47.56 46.09 39.17
CA PHE A 844 -48.72 46.63 39.87
C PHE A 844 -48.56 48.11 40.19
N GLN A 845 -47.36 48.53 40.62
CA GLN A 845 -47.08 49.94 40.87
C GLN A 845 -47.21 50.77 39.60
N LYS A 846 -46.63 50.31 38.47
CA LYS A 846 -46.74 51.00 37.17
C LYS A 846 -48.20 51.11 36.70
N LYS A 847 -49.06 50.15 37.08
CA LYS A 847 -50.51 50.19 36.83
C LYS A 847 -51.30 51.05 37.83
N GLY A 848 -50.67 51.54 38.89
CA GLY A 848 -51.32 52.30 39.96
C GLY A 848 -51.99 51.45 41.05
N ASP A 849 -51.88 50.12 41.00
CA ASP A 849 -52.36 49.24 42.08
C ASP A 849 -51.32 49.16 43.20
N LEU A 850 -51.19 50.27 43.93
CA LEU A 850 -50.21 50.43 45.00
C LEU A 850 -50.41 49.41 46.13
N LYS A 851 -51.64 48.96 46.36
CA LYS A 851 -51.95 47.95 47.38
C LYS A 851 -51.35 46.60 47.02
N GLN A 852 -51.59 46.10 45.81
CA GLN A 852 -51.00 44.83 45.36
C GLN A 852 -49.48 44.94 45.23
N ALA A 853 -48.97 46.09 44.75
CA ALA A 853 -47.53 46.33 44.67
C ALA A 853 -46.85 46.24 46.04
N TYR A 854 -47.44 46.86 47.06
CA TYR A 854 -46.92 46.81 48.42
C TYR A 854 -47.00 45.40 48.99
N GLN A 855 -48.12 44.70 48.81
CA GLN A 855 -48.31 43.32 49.30
C GLN A 855 -47.31 42.33 48.68
N ALA A 856 -47.10 42.39 47.37
CA ALA A 856 -46.16 41.53 46.66
C ALA A 856 -44.71 41.78 47.13
N THR A 857 -44.33 43.03 47.35
CA THR A 857 -42.98 43.34 47.84
C THR A 857 -42.81 42.96 49.30
N GLN A 858 -43.85 43.18 50.11
CA GLN A 858 -43.88 42.82 51.53
C GLN A 858 -43.76 41.31 51.75
N SER A 859 -44.39 40.48 50.92
CA SER A 859 -44.30 39.02 51.05
C SER A 859 -42.88 38.50 50.82
N VAL A 860 -42.09 39.16 49.99
CA VAL A 860 -40.68 38.79 49.74
C VAL A 860 -39.80 39.17 50.93
N VAL A 861 -39.92 40.40 51.44
CA VAL A 861 -39.06 40.86 52.56
C VAL A 861 -39.42 40.21 53.91
N ASN A 862 -40.67 39.75 54.08
CA ASN A 862 -41.12 39.05 55.29
C ASN A 862 -40.97 37.52 55.20
N GLY A 863 -40.65 37.00 54.01
CA GLY A 863 -40.49 35.56 53.77
C GLY A 863 -39.11 35.03 54.18
N GLU A 864 -38.84 33.77 53.84
CA GLU A 864 -37.49 33.20 53.97
C GLU A 864 -36.49 34.01 53.14
N ARG A 865 -35.35 34.39 53.70
CA ARG A 865 -34.39 35.28 53.04
C ARG A 865 -33.53 34.48 52.06
N LEU A 866 -33.98 34.43 50.81
CA LEU A 866 -33.31 33.67 49.74
C LEU A 866 -32.56 34.56 48.73
N LEU A 867 -32.90 35.85 48.66
CA LEU A 867 -32.25 36.81 47.76
C LEU A 867 -31.01 37.46 48.40
N LEU A 868 -30.13 37.99 47.54
CA LEU A 868 -28.93 38.73 47.95
C LEU A 868 -29.29 40.04 48.66
N ASP A 869 -28.38 40.55 49.51
CA ASP A 869 -28.60 41.75 50.32
C ASP A 869 -28.99 42.97 49.47
N HIS A 870 -28.36 43.16 48.31
CA HIS A 870 -28.70 44.23 47.38
C HIS A 870 -30.09 44.08 46.74
N GLU A 871 -30.56 42.85 46.50
CA GLU A 871 -31.89 42.58 45.96
C GLU A 871 -32.97 42.89 47.01
N ILE A 872 -32.73 42.49 48.27
CA ILE A 872 -33.61 42.82 49.40
C ILE A 872 -33.60 44.32 49.69
N ALA A 873 -32.45 44.98 49.61
CA ALA A 873 -32.35 46.43 49.71
C ALA A 873 -33.22 47.11 48.63
N GLY A 874 -33.15 46.63 47.38
CA GLY A 874 -34.00 47.07 46.29
C GLY A 874 -35.51 46.88 46.57
N ALA A 875 -35.91 45.79 47.22
CA ALA A 875 -37.30 45.57 47.64
C ALA A 875 -37.74 46.58 48.70
N TYR A 876 -36.89 46.89 49.69
CA TYR A 876 -37.18 47.92 50.69
C TYR A 876 -37.24 49.33 50.10
N LEU A 877 -36.34 49.66 49.17
CA LEU A 877 -36.40 50.91 48.41
C LEU A 877 -37.76 51.05 47.72
N PHE A 878 -38.19 49.98 47.06
CA PHE A 878 -39.45 49.92 46.34
C PHE A 878 -40.67 50.09 47.26
N MET A 879 -40.69 49.43 48.44
CA MET A 879 -41.72 49.65 49.46
C MET A 879 -41.73 51.09 49.99
N GLY A 880 -40.55 51.68 50.15
CA GLY A 880 -40.38 53.07 50.57
C GLY A 880 -41.01 54.05 49.57
N GLN A 881 -40.76 53.84 48.28
CA GLN A 881 -41.34 54.63 47.18
C GLN A 881 -42.86 54.48 47.10
N ILE A 882 -43.39 53.26 47.21
CA ILE A 882 -44.86 53.04 47.24
C ILE A 882 -45.47 53.78 48.44
N SER A 883 -44.85 53.68 49.62
CA SER A 883 -45.34 54.33 50.84
C SER A 883 -45.35 55.86 50.74
N ILE A 884 -44.36 56.47 50.06
CA ILE A 884 -44.36 57.91 49.74
C ILE A 884 -45.56 58.25 48.87
N THR A 885 -45.79 57.45 47.82
CA THR A 885 -46.90 57.66 46.88
C THR A 885 -48.27 57.57 47.58
N GLU A 886 -48.38 56.77 48.63
CA GLU A 886 -49.58 56.65 49.48
C GLU A 886 -49.63 57.64 50.66
N ASN A 887 -48.71 58.61 50.77
CA ASN A 887 -48.57 59.55 51.91
C ASN A 887 -48.32 58.88 53.28
N LYS A 888 -47.76 57.67 53.31
CA LYS A 888 -47.41 56.91 54.51
C LYS A 888 -45.94 57.13 54.88
N TYR A 889 -45.59 58.37 55.24
CA TYR A 889 -44.21 58.82 55.43
C TYR A 889 -43.42 58.02 56.48
N GLU A 890 -44.04 57.63 57.59
CA GLU A 890 -43.36 56.83 58.63
C GLU A 890 -42.97 55.43 58.14
N LYS A 891 -43.88 54.77 57.42
CA LYS A 891 -43.59 53.46 56.80
C LYS A 891 -42.53 53.57 55.71
N SER A 892 -42.54 54.67 54.97
CA SER A 892 -41.48 54.94 53.99
C SER A 892 -40.13 55.08 54.67
N ARG A 893 -40.04 55.90 55.73
CA ARG A 893 -38.81 56.11 56.49
C ARG A 893 -38.25 54.79 57.03
N GLU A 894 -39.11 53.94 57.59
CA GLU A 894 -38.70 52.63 58.10
C GLU A 894 -38.15 51.70 56.99
N ALA A 895 -38.82 51.64 55.85
CA ALA A 895 -38.37 50.85 54.70
C ALA A 895 -37.05 51.38 54.13
N LEU A 896 -36.91 52.70 53.94
CA LEU A 896 -35.69 53.32 53.43
C LEU A 896 -34.50 53.14 54.37
N ASN A 897 -34.70 53.21 55.69
CA ASN A 897 -33.65 52.91 56.66
C ASN A 897 -33.15 51.46 56.56
N ARG A 898 -34.06 50.50 56.35
CA ARG A 898 -33.68 49.09 56.11
C ARG A 898 -32.95 48.91 54.78
N CYS A 899 -33.36 49.63 53.73
CA CYS A 899 -32.65 49.66 52.46
C CYS A 899 -31.20 50.14 52.64
N ILE A 900 -31.00 51.27 53.33
CA ILE A 900 -29.65 51.83 53.58
C ILE A 900 -28.80 50.84 54.38
N ALA A 901 -29.34 50.31 55.48
CA ALA A 901 -28.61 49.37 56.33
C ALA A 901 -28.20 48.05 55.62
N LEU A 902 -28.93 47.66 54.56
CA LEU A 902 -28.57 46.52 53.72
C LEU A 902 -27.63 46.89 52.57
N ALA A 903 -27.69 48.12 52.07
CA ALA A 903 -26.78 48.60 51.03
C ALA A 903 -25.38 48.97 51.56
N GLU A 904 -25.27 49.26 52.86
CA GLU A 904 -24.00 49.52 53.57
C GLU A 904 -23.25 48.24 53.97
N LYS A 905 -23.95 47.09 53.98
CA LYS A 905 -23.36 45.77 54.18
C LYS A 905 -22.85 45.22 52.85
#